data_AF-A0A1J7JQU4-F1
#
_entry.id   AF-A0A1J7JQU4-F1
#
_cell.length_a   1.000
_cell.length_b   1.000
_cell.length_c   1.000
_cell.angle_alpha   90.00
_cell.angle_beta   90.00
_cell.angle_gamma   90.00
#
_symmetry.space_group_name_H-M   'P 1'
#
loop_
_entity.id
_entity.type
_entity.pdbx_description
1 polymer ?
#
loop_
_entity_poly.entity_id
_entity_poly.type
_entity_poly.pdbx_seq_one_letter_code
_entity_poly.pdbx_strand_id
1 'polypeptide(L)'
;MARTVQRARGTGEEVPDEEDQQEMTARLTEEDKRKRAELEKAPMQAELKHLEKRWTKKGRGYITEPKEDEDVPEQTTNWYEKFALCVTRQYDSTNRYVNRTTLQINSQPLKEILADVIGSYPGQSFYTSSISIDFPAHCLYHYRSELKAALANQEPGSEGAAHLPILLSFIEEHHADAIKEGDNLREQGLVSYDHLWTIFRPGTLVYGSRSGQACVFQLTNYAYQCGQCPGLQLSLEYTDYDGNDFGKRYNSIMIPMFSGAQPIAALNALPLSMHPDPEGVRTILIERGRRWEALAGQNFREYKGVAMGERGSLYNIDGRVMIDCKTFHRIEPNLSFNVSNFPVAPGGSKRKQHSEWDLVTDDTPEIQLDPLTDDQVLLASPLVRGYSFTEKKFLDFFVDKTSPIEWNTACFEQLVLPSQQKELVQALVSEHTQRVTSGGGNSASHFDDIVKGKGRGLILVLHGPPGVGKTLTAECVAEFSQRPLYIVSSGDLGTNSSTLDERLSRTLDLASTWKAVLLIDEADVFLERRSLHDMERNSLVSIFLRTLEYYSGILFMTTNRVATFDDAFKSRIHVPLKYGQLPASSRVKVWKNFLAKLEVEGGIDIDEEGYRKLAEGKLNGRQIKNVVRTAKSLASYKKRKLDQEQLQQVMDIQMAFEEELDGVGDGDIDMVER
;
A
#
# COMPACT_ATOMS: atom_id res chain seq x y z
N MET A 1 -24.60 -33.28 22.33
CA MET A 1 -25.85 -32.71 21.80
C MET A 1 -25.43 -31.68 20.74
N ALA A 2 -25.78 -31.69 19.47
CA ALA A 2 -26.70 -32.49 18.66
C ALA A 2 -26.06 -32.70 17.27
N ARG A 3 -26.24 -33.89 16.67
CA ARG A 3 -25.84 -34.20 15.29
C ARG A 3 -26.97 -33.79 14.35
N THR A 4 -26.70 -32.87 13.42
CA THR A 4 -27.64 -32.51 12.34
C THR A 4 -27.24 -33.26 11.08
N VAL A 5 -28.12 -34.16 10.64
CA VAL A 5 -27.96 -35.00 9.45
C VAL A 5 -28.25 -34.17 8.19
N GLN A 6 -27.26 -33.98 7.33
CA GLN A 6 -27.45 -33.52 5.95
C GLN A 6 -28.10 -34.65 5.15
N ARG A 7 -29.32 -34.44 4.66
CA ARG A 7 -29.95 -35.30 3.64
C ARG A 7 -29.53 -34.81 2.26
N ALA A 8 -28.73 -35.61 1.57
CA ALA A 8 -28.51 -35.52 0.13
C ALA A 8 -29.82 -35.84 -0.61
N ARG A 9 -30.25 -34.96 -1.52
CA ARG A 9 -31.30 -35.27 -2.51
C ARG A 9 -30.62 -35.91 -3.71
N GLY A 10 -30.76 -37.22 -3.84
CA GLY A 10 -30.44 -37.95 -5.07
C GLY A 10 -31.49 -37.66 -6.14
N THR A 11 -31.04 -37.35 -7.34
CA THR A 11 -31.82 -37.32 -8.58
C THR A 11 -31.94 -38.75 -9.09
N GLY A 12 -33.03 -39.44 -8.74
CA GLY A 12 -33.46 -40.67 -9.41
C GLY A 12 -34.58 -40.30 -10.39
N GLU A 13 -34.35 -40.53 -11.67
CA GLU A 13 -35.43 -40.59 -12.67
C GLU A 13 -36.26 -41.85 -12.41
N GLU A 14 -37.48 -41.69 -11.91
CA GLU A 14 -38.48 -42.76 -11.92
C GLU A 14 -39.32 -42.64 -13.19
N VAL A 15 -39.42 -43.75 -13.91
CA VAL A 15 -40.24 -43.96 -15.11
C VAL A 15 -41.72 -44.01 -14.70
N PRO A 16 -42.69 -43.47 -15.46
CA PRO A 16 -44.07 -43.30 -15.00
C PRO A 16 -44.88 -44.61 -15.08
N ASP A 17 -45.77 -44.82 -14.11
CA ASP A 17 -46.80 -45.87 -14.11
C ASP A 17 -47.92 -45.56 -15.12
N GLU A 18 -48.54 -46.61 -15.69
CA GLU A 18 -49.54 -46.54 -16.77
C GLU A 18 -50.85 -45.83 -16.38
N GLU A 19 -51.14 -45.67 -15.08
CA GLU A 19 -52.32 -44.94 -14.60
C GLU A 19 -52.13 -43.41 -14.64
N ASP A 20 -50.87 -42.91 -14.62
CA ASP A 20 -50.55 -41.47 -14.72
C ASP A 20 -50.69 -40.92 -16.16
N GLN A 21 -50.86 -41.82 -17.16
CA GLN A 21 -51.05 -41.45 -18.57
C GLN A 21 -52.52 -41.13 -18.91
N GLN A 22 -53.49 -41.54 -18.08
CA GLN A 22 -54.91 -41.45 -18.43
C GLN A 22 -55.65 -40.24 -17.84
N GLU A 23 -55.09 -39.53 -16.86
CA GLU A 23 -55.67 -38.28 -16.30
C GLU A 23 -55.14 -36.98 -16.95
N MET A 24 -54.24 -37.06 -17.94
CA MET A 24 -53.73 -35.92 -18.72
C MET A 24 -54.29 -35.86 -20.14
N THR A 25 -55.61 -35.77 -20.30
CA THR A 25 -56.19 -35.53 -21.64
C THR A 25 -57.16 -34.34 -21.64
N ALA A 26 -56.61 -33.14 -21.80
CA ALA A 26 -57.28 -32.03 -22.44
C ALA A 26 -56.53 -31.71 -23.75
N ARG A 27 -57.28 -31.68 -24.85
CA ARG A 27 -56.76 -31.73 -26.22
C ARG A 27 -56.08 -30.43 -26.62
N LEU A 28 -54.75 -30.44 -26.76
CA LEU A 28 -54.11 -29.64 -27.82
C LEU A 28 -54.78 -30.04 -29.15
N THR A 29 -55.17 -29.07 -29.98
CA THR A 29 -55.73 -29.40 -31.28
C THR A 29 -54.68 -30.17 -32.09
N GLU A 30 -55.12 -31.17 -32.88
CA GLU A 30 -54.24 -31.89 -33.82
C GLU A 30 -53.51 -30.92 -34.76
N GLU A 31 -54.11 -29.75 -35.01
CA GLU A 31 -53.52 -28.65 -35.77
C GLU A 31 -52.31 -28.02 -35.07
N ASP A 32 -52.37 -27.79 -33.75
CA ASP A 32 -51.23 -27.27 -32.97
C ASP A 32 -50.09 -28.28 -32.86
N LYS A 33 -50.41 -29.57 -32.71
CA LYS A 33 -49.41 -30.66 -32.74
C LYS A 33 -48.74 -30.75 -34.11
N ARG A 34 -49.51 -30.61 -35.20
CA ARG A 34 -49.00 -30.61 -36.57
C ARG A 34 -48.15 -29.38 -36.89
N LYS A 35 -48.58 -28.17 -36.51
CA LYS A 35 -47.79 -26.93 -36.65
C LYS A 35 -46.46 -27.01 -35.90
N ARG A 36 -46.45 -27.60 -34.71
CA ARG A 36 -45.22 -27.81 -33.92
C ARG A 36 -44.28 -28.85 -34.54
N ALA A 37 -44.82 -29.95 -35.07
CA ALA A 37 -44.04 -30.96 -35.79
C ALA A 37 -43.50 -30.44 -37.15
N GLU A 38 -44.19 -29.50 -37.79
CA GLU A 38 -43.71 -28.81 -39.00
C GLU A 38 -42.59 -27.81 -38.67
N LEU A 39 -42.70 -27.06 -37.56
CA LEU A 39 -41.64 -26.17 -37.06
C LEU A 39 -40.37 -26.93 -36.66
N GLU A 40 -40.50 -28.17 -36.17
CA GLU A 40 -39.37 -29.03 -35.81
C GLU A 40 -38.51 -29.42 -37.03
N LYS A 41 -39.15 -29.58 -38.20
CA LYS A 41 -38.52 -29.91 -39.48
C LYS A 41 -38.07 -28.67 -40.28
N ALA A 42 -38.41 -27.47 -39.83
CA ALA A 42 -38.08 -26.23 -40.52
C ALA A 42 -36.61 -25.81 -40.29
N PRO A 43 -35.98 -25.11 -41.27
CA PRO A 43 -34.73 -24.40 -41.04
C PRO A 43 -34.91 -23.31 -39.97
N MET A 44 -33.80 -22.84 -39.39
CA MET A 44 -33.85 -21.81 -38.35
C MET A 44 -34.54 -20.55 -38.87
N GLN A 45 -35.51 -20.05 -38.10
CA GLN A 45 -36.27 -18.85 -38.43
C GLN A 45 -35.54 -17.62 -37.89
N ALA A 46 -35.29 -16.67 -38.81
CA ALA A 46 -34.73 -15.35 -38.52
C ALA A 46 -35.79 -14.46 -37.85
N GLU A 47 -36.22 -14.82 -36.65
CA GLU A 47 -37.27 -14.11 -35.90
C GLU A 47 -36.93 -14.05 -34.40
N LEU A 48 -37.39 -12.97 -33.76
CA LEU A 48 -37.38 -12.79 -32.31
C LEU A 48 -38.70 -13.31 -31.74
N LYS A 49 -38.63 -14.27 -30.81
CA LYS A 49 -39.81 -14.85 -30.16
C LYS A 49 -39.88 -14.52 -28.68
N HIS A 50 -41.07 -14.13 -28.21
CA HIS A 50 -41.35 -13.93 -26.79
C HIS A 50 -41.93 -15.20 -26.17
N LEU A 51 -41.37 -15.62 -25.04
CA LEU A 51 -41.70 -16.86 -24.34
C LEU A 51 -41.87 -16.60 -22.83
N GLU A 52 -42.59 -17.47 -22.16
CA GLU A 52 -42.77 -17.50 -20.71
C GLU A 52 -42.36 -18.87 -20.16
N LYS A 53 -41.54 -18.87 -19.11
CA LYS A 53 -41.20 -20.08 -18.35
C LYS A 53 -42.06 -20.13 -17.09
N ARG A 54 -42.98 -21.08 -17.04
CA ARG A 54 -43.90 -21.32 -15.92
C ARG A 54 -43.61 -22.65 -15.25
N TRP A 55 -44.19 -22.90 -14.08
CA TRP A 55 -44.02 -24.14 -13.33
C TRP A 55 -45.36 -24.85 -13.14
N THR A 56 -45.35 -26.18 -13.24
CA THR A 56 -46.50 -27.01 -12.90
C THR A 56 -46.67 -27.15 -11.39
N LYS A 57 -47.85 -27.59 -10.94
CA LYS A 57 -48.14 -27.89 -9.52
C LYS A 57 -47.21 -28.96 -8.92
N LYS A 58 -46.62 -29.82 -9.75
CA LYS A 58 -45.62 -30.84 -9.38
C LYS A 58 -44.17 -30.31 -9.41
N GLY A 59 -43.97 -29.00 -9.66
CA GLY A 59 -42.65 -28.36 -9.66
C GLY A 59 -41.81 -28.64 -10.92
N ARG A 60 -42.41 -28.91 -12.08
CA ARG A 60 -41.69 -29.00 -13.37
C ARG A 60 -41.84 -27.71 -14.16
N GLY A 61 -40.74 -27.14 -14.64
CA GLY A 61 -40.75 -25.93 -15.47
C GLY A 61 -41.08 -26.24 -16.94
N TYR A 62 -41.90 -25.41 -17.58
CA TYR A 62 -42.30 -25.54 -18.99
C TYR A 62 -42.28 -24.18 -19.69
N ILE A 63 -41.92 -24.14 -20.97
CA ILE A 63 -41.83 -22.90 -21.78
C ILE A 63 -43.02 -22.78 -22.73
N THR A 64 -43.76 -21.67 -22.67
CA THR A 64 -44.94 -21.42 -23.52
C THR A 64 -44.87 -20.04 -24.18
N GLU A 65 -45.62 -19.85 -25.26
CA GLU A 65 -45.94 -18.51 -25.77
C GLU A 65 -46.83 -17.76 -24.76
N PRO A 66 -46.80 -16.42 -24.72
CA PRO A 66 -47.71 -15.62 -23.89
C PRO A 66 -49.16 -15.91 -24.30
N LYS A 67 -49.88 -16.70 -23.50
CA LYS A 67 -51.31 -16.99 -23.66
C LYS A 67 -52.02 -16.86 -22.31
N GLU A 68 -53.29 -16.43 -22.36
CA GLU A 68 -54.15 -16.30 -21.16
C GLU A 68 -54.65 -17.67 -20.64
N ASP A 69 -54.54 -18.75 -21.42
CA ASP A 69 -55.14 -20.04 -21.08
C ASP A 69 -54.21 -20.99 -20.30
N GLU A 70 -54.82 -21.65 -19.30
CA GLU A 70 -54.21 -22.51 -18.27
C GLU A 70 -53.78 -23.92 -18.75
N ASP A 71 -53.71 -24.17 -20.05
CA ASP A 71 -53.39 -25.52 -20.55
C ASP A 71 -51.89 -25.80 -20.57
N VAL A 72 -51.46 -26.70 -19.68
CA VAL A 72 -50.09 -27.21 -19.59
C VAL A 72 -49.81 -28.04 -20.86
N PRO A 73 -48.88 -27.63 -21.75
CA PRO A 73 -48.56 -28.43 -22.92
C PRO A 73 -47.83 -29.71 -22.51
N GLU A 74 -48.15 -30.85 -23.11
CA GLU A 74 -47.27 -32.03 -23.12
C GLU A 74 -45.97 -31.63 -23.83
N GLN A 75 -44.92 -31.31 -23.07
CA GLN A 75 -43.63 -30.90 -23.63
C GLN A 75 -42.74 -32.12 -23.85
N THR A 76 -42.73 -32.63 -25.07
CA THR A 76 -41.78 -33.67 -25.51
C THR A 76 -40.62 -33.12 -26.35
N THR A 77 -40.68 -31.86 -26.83
CA THR A 77 -39.65 -31.33 -27.75
C THR A 77 -39.39 -29.81 -27.60
N ASN A 78 -38.12 -29.40 -27.69
CA ASN A 78 -37.64 -28.00 -27.61
C ASN A 78 -37.84 -27.21 -28.92
N TRP A 79 -39.09 -27.03 -29.34
CA TRP A 79 -39.43 -26.32 -30.60
C TRP A 79 -38.90 -24.87 -30.68
N TYR A 80 -38.66 -24.23 -29.54
CA TYR A 80 -38.19 -22.84 -29.44
C TYR A 80 -36.71 -22.64 -29.83
N GLU A 81 -35.92 -23.71 -29.94
CA GLU A 81 -34.51 -23.64 -30.38
C GLU A 81 -34.35 -23.32 -31.87
N LYS A 82 -35.46 -23.36 -32.63
CA LYS A 82 -35.50 -23.06 -34.07
C LYS A 82 -35.63 -21.57 -34.38
N PHE A 83 -35.85 -20.72 -33.39
CA PHE A 83 -35.87 -19.26 -33.56
C PHE A 83 -34.49 -18.71 -33.25
N ALA A 84 -34.03 -17.74 -34.03
CA ALA A 84 -32.71 -17.13 -33.86
C ALA A 84 -32.53 -16.50 -32.46
N LEU A 85 -33.57 -15.83 -31.95
CA LEU A 85 -33.57 -15.14 -30.65
C LEU A 85 -34.86 -15.43 -29.86
N CYS A 86 -34.73 -15.75 -28.57
CA CYS A 86 -35.86 -16.03 -27.69
C CYS A 86 -35.79 -15.22 -26.39
N VAL A 87 -36.74 -14.32 -26.15
CA VAL A 87 -36.87 -13.58 -24.89
C VAL A 87 -37.81 -14.34 -23.96
N THR A 88 -37.27 -14.89 -22.87
CA THR A 88 -38.03 -15.72 -21.92
C THR A 88 -38.25 -14.98 -20.60
N ARG A 89 -39.50 -14.75 -20.21
CA ARG A 89 -39.91 -14.24 -18.89
C ARG A 89 -40.10 -15.38 -17.90
N GLN A 90 -39.51 -15.31 -16.71
CA GLN A 90 -39.64 -16.38 -15.71
C GLN A 90 -40.74 -16.08 -14.70
N TYR A 91 -41.59 -17.07 -14.42
CA TYR A 91 -42.62 -17.04 -13.38
C TYR A 91 -42.28 -18.06 -12.28
N ASP A 92 -42.72 -17.82 -11.06
CA ASP A 92 -42.50 -18.73 -9.92
C ASP A 92 -43.54 -19.85 -9.89
N SER A 93 -43.41 -20.78 -8.94
CA SER A 93 -44.36 -21.87 -8.74
C SER A 93 -45.76 -21.42 -8.29
N THR A 94 -45.92 -20.15 -7.95
CA THR A 94 -47.21 -19.50 -7.65
C THR A 94 -47.73 -18.66 -8.81
N ASN A 95 -47.13 -18.81 -9.99
CA ASN A 95 -47.42 -18.06 -11.21
C ASN A 95 -47.30 -16.54 -11.06
N ARG A 96 -46.48 -16.07 -10.11
CA ARG A 96 -46.09 -14.68 -10.01
C ARG A 96 -44.87 -14.46 -10.87
N TYR A 97 -44.85 -13.32 -11.57
CA TYR A 97 -43.70 -12.92 -12.36
C TYR A 97 -42.48 -12.79 -11.44
N VAL A 98 -41.46 -13.62 -11.70
CA VAL A 98 -40.13 -13.42 -11.14
C VAL A 98 -39.53 -12.35 -12.02
N ASN A 99 -39.02 -11.25 -11.47
CA ASN A 99 -38.37 -10.16 -12.22
C ASN A 99 -37.08 -10.59 -12.94
N ARG A 100 -37.04 -11.78 -13.53
CA ARG A 100 -35.95 -12.36 -14.31
C ARG A 100 -36.47 -12.64 -15.72
N THR A 101 -36.04 -11.78 -16.64
CA THR A 101 -36.17 -12.02 -18.08
C THR A 101 -34.78 -12.42 -18.61
N THR A 102 -34.73 -13.33 -19.58
CA THR A 102 -33.48 -13.82 -20.18
C THR A 102 -33.59 -13.84 -21.71
N LEU A 103 -32.55 -13.38 -22.41
CA LEU A 103 -32.43 -13.48 -23.86
C LEU A 103 -31.59 -14.70 -24.22
N GLN A 104 -32.19 -15.68 -24.87
CA GLN A 104 -31.51 -16.86 -25.40
C GLN A 104 -31.17 -16.66 -26.87
N ILE A 105 -29.91 -16.94 -27.22
CA ILE A 105 -29.38 -16.82 -28.59
C ILE A 105 -29.14 -18.23 -29.10
N ASN A 106 -29.95 -18.67 -30.06
CA ASN A 106 -29.88 -20.05 -30.57
C ASN A 106 -29.06 -20.14 -31.86
N SER A 107 -29.01 -19.06 -32.66
CA SER A 107 -28.30 -19.05 -33.94
C SER A 107 -26.79 -19.23 -33.78
N GLN A 108 -26.23 -20.24 -34.45
CA GLN A 108 -24.82 -20.59 -34.39
C GLN A 108 -23.89 -19.47 -34.94
N PRO A 109 -24.16 -18.88 -36.13
CA PRO A 109 -23.39 -17.72 -36.60
C PRO A 109 -23.42 -16.53 -35.65
N LEU A 110 -24.55 -16.27 -34.98
CA LEU A 110 -24.62 -15.18 -33.98
C LEU A 110 -23.77 -15.47 -32.75
N LYS A 111 -23.71 -16.73 -32.29
CA LYS A 111 -22.84 -17.12 -31.16
C LYS A 111 -21.38 -16.89 -31.50
N GLU A 112 -20.95 -17.22 -32.72
CA GLU A 112 -19.59 -17.02 -33.19
C GLU A 112 -19.23 -15.52 -33.28
N ILE A 113 -20.11 -14.70 -33.85
CA ILE A 113 -19.92 -13.24 -33.92
C ILE A 113 -19.85 -12.63 -32.51
N LEU A 114 -20.71 -13.06 -31.59
CA LEU A 114 -20.70 -12.56 -30.22
C LEU A 114 -19.46 -13.01 -29.44
N ALA A 115 -18.98 -14.25 -29.68
CA ALA A 115 -17.74 -14.74 -29.11
C ALA A 115 -16.52 -13.96 -29.63
N ASP A 116 -16.50 -13.57 -30.91
CA ASP A 116 -15.41 -12.79 -31.50
C ASP A 116 -15.43 -11.31 -31.04
N VAL A 117 -16.61 -10.68 -31.05
CA VAL A 117 -16.75 -9.24 -30.73
C VAL A 117 -16.73 -8.98 -29.23
N ILE A 118 -17.46 -9.76 -28.43
CA ILE A 118 -17.61 -9.52 -26.98
C ILE A 118 -16.62 -10.37 -26.17
N GLY A 119 -16.40 -11.62 -26.59
CA GLY A 119 -15.51 -12.56 -25.89
C GLY A 119 -15.99 -12.91 -24.49
N SER A 120 -15.39 -12.30 -23.47
CA SER A 120 -15.75 -12.50 -22.07
C SER A 120 -16.23 -11.19 -21.45
N TYR A 121 -17.42 -11.22 -20.86
CA TYR A 121 -18.00 -10.09 -20.12
C TYR A 121 -18.22 -10.51 -18.65
N PRO A 122 -18.13 -9.60 -17.67
CA PRO A 122 -18.36 -9.96 -16.27
C PRO A 122 -19.70 -10.66 -16.06
N GLY A 123 -19.66 -11.89 -15.54
CA GLY A 123 -20.85 -12.72 -15.32
C GLY A 123 -21.44 -13.38 -16.57
N GLN A 124 -20.91 -13.15 -17.78
CA GLN A 124 -21.40 -13.73 -19.03
C GLN A 124 -20.25 -14.29 -19.88
N SER A 125 -20.33 -15.59 -20.20
CA SER A 125 -19.46 -16.21 -21.20
C SER A 125 -20.22 -16.35 -22.52
N PHE A 126 -19.53 -16.06 -23.63
CA PHE A 126 -20.03 -16.28 -24.99
C PHE A 126 -19.39 -17.50 -25.67
N TYR A 127 -18.51 -18.22 -24.97
CA TYR A 127 -17.88 -19.46 -25.46
C TYR A 127 -18.69 -20.73 -25.17
N THR A 128 -19.83 -20.60 -24.47
CA THR A 128 -20.68 -21.74 -24.10
C THR A 128 -21.59 -22.16 -25.25
N SER A 129 -21.94 -23.45 -25.30
CA SER A 129 -22.85 -24.00 -26.32
C SER A 129 -24.24 -23.36 -26.30
N SER A 130 -24.71 -22.95 -25.12
CA SER A 130 -25.90 -22.12 -24.93
C SER A 130 -25.51 -20.74 -24.40
N ILE A 131 -25.96 -19.69 -25.08
CA ILE A 131 -25.76 -18.30 -24.65
C ILE A 131 -27.12 -17.76 -24.19
N SER A 132 -27.22 -17.49 -22.88
CA SER A 132 -28.38 -16.88 -22.26
C SER A 132 -27.92 -15.65 -21.50
N ILE A 133 -28.49 -14.50 -21.82
CA ILE A 133 -28.16 -13.19 -21.25
C ILE A 133 -29.28 -12.76 -20.31
N ASP A 134 -28.97 -12.53 -19.04
CA ASP A 134 -29.92 -11.99 -18.07
C ASP A 134 -30.16 -10.49 -18.33
N PHE A 135 -31.40 -10.01 -18.13
CA PHE A 135 -31.73 -8.59 -18.26
C PHE A 135 -31.40 -7.81 -16.97
N PRO A 136 -30.99 -6.53 -17.07
CA PRO A 136 -30.78 -5.75 -18.31
C PRO A 136 -29.53 -6.17 -19.09
N ALA A 137 -29.68 -6.39 -20.40
CA ALA A 137 -28.62 -6.87 -21.29
C ALA A 137 -27.59 -5.79 -21.65
N HIS A 138 -26.87 -5.28 -20.63
CA HIS A 138 -25.90 -4.18 -20.76
C HIS A 138 -24.73 -4.54 -21.69
N CYS A 139 -24.30 -5.81 -21.71
CA CYS A 139 -23.22 -6.29 -22.58
C CYS A 139 -23.52 -5.98 -24.07
N LEU A 140 -24.75 -6.16 -24.53
CA LEU A 140 -25.13 -5.87 -25.90
C LEU A 140 -25.13 -4.36 -26.21
N TYR A 141 -25.49 -3.53 -25.25
CA TYR A 141 -25.46 -2.07 -25.40
C TYR A 141 -24.03 -1.53 -25.55
N HIS A 142 -23.08 -2.05 -24.75
CA HIS A 142 -21.69 -1.60 -24.77
C HIS A 142 -20.98 -1.91 -26.08
N TYR A 143 -21.27 -3.08 -26.67
CA TYR A 143 -20.65 -3.57 -27.89
C TYR A 143 -21.49 -3.23 -29.15
N ARG A 144 -22.55 -2.40 -29.02
CA ARG A 144 -23.47 -2.11 -30.13
C ARG A 144 -22.78 -1.57 -31.39
N SER A 145 -21.79 -0.70 -31.21
CA SER A 145 -21.07 -0.08 -32.34
C SER A 145 -20.18 -1.10 -33.05
N GLU A 146 -19.55 -1.99 -32.29
CA GLU A 146 -18.70 -3.07 -32.81
C GLU A 146 -19.56 -4.14 -33.50
N LEU A 147 -20.73 -4.47 -32.95
CA LEU A 147 -21.70 -5.36 -33.59
C LEU A 147 -22.27 -4.77 -34.90
N LYS A 148 -22.51 -3.46 -34.94
CA LYS A 148 -22.89 -2.76 -36.18
C LYS A 148 -21.77 -2.80 -37.22
N ALA A 149 -20.52 -2.65 -36.81
CA ALA A 149 -19.37 -2.77 -37.70
C ALA A 149 -19.17 -4.22 -38.20
N ALA A 150 -19.42 -5.21 -37.34
CA ALA A 150 -19.34 -6.63 -37.71
C ALA A 150 -20.35 -7.01 -38.80
N LEU A 151 -21.52 -6.36 -38.85
CA LEU A 151 -22.50 -6.55 -39.94
C LEU A 151 -21.91 -6.20 -41.31
N ALA A 152 -21.08 -5.16 -41.40
CA ALA A 152 -20.46 -4.75 -42.66
C ALA A 152 -19.39 -5.75 -43.15
N ASN A 153 -18.85 -6.57 -42.26
CA ASN A 153 -17.83 -7.58 -42.56
C ASN A 153 -18.43 -8.96 -42.91
N GLN A 154 -19.74 -9.14 -42.80
CA GLN A 154 -20.41 -10.41 -43.11
C GLN A 154 -20.62 -10.59 -44.62
N GLU A 155 -20.47 -11.81 -45.11
CA GLU A 155 -20.74 -12.13 -46.51
C GLU A 155 -22.23 -11.94 -46.86
N PRO A 156 -22.56 -11.26 -47.99
CA PRO A 156 -23.94 -11.08 -48.41
C PRO A 156 -24.64 -12.43 -48.64
N GLY A 157 -25.65 -12.74 -47.82
CA GLY A 157 -26.42 -13.99 -47.90
C GLY A 157 -26.06 -15.06 -46.86
N SER A 158 -25.11 -14.79 -45.96
CA SER A 158 -24.87 -15.67 -44.80
C SER A 158 -26.03 -15.62 -43.81
N GLU A 159 -26.25 -16.70 -43.05
CA GLU A 159 -27.21 -16.72 -41.94
C GLU A 159 -26.89 -15.63 -40.89
N GLY A 160 -25.61 -15.29 -40.71
CA GLY A 160 -25.17 -14.18 -39.86
C GLY A 160 -25.65 -12.82 -40.35
N ALA A 161 -25.59 -12.56 -41.67
CA ALA A 161 -26.08 -11.33 -42.29
C ALA A 161 -27.62 -11.17 -42.19
N ALA A 162 -28.36 -12.28 -42.13
CA ALA A 162 -29.81 -12.27 -41.94
C ALA A 162 -30.22 -12.11 -40.46
N HIS A 163 -29.48 -12.74 -39.53
CA HIS A 163 -29.86 -12.76 -38.11
C HIS A 163 -29.33 -11.59 -37.29
N LEU A 164 -28.16 -11.03 -37.64
CA LEU A 164 -27.54 -9.92 -36.90
C LEU A 164 -28.37 -8.62 -36.93
N PRO A 165 -29.04 -8.23 -38.04
CA PRO A 165 -29.95 -7.09 -38.05
C PRO A 165 -31.08 -7.20 -37.03
N ILE A 166 -31.58 -8.42 -36.76
CA ILE A 166 -32.66 -8.67 -35.78
C ILE A 166 -32.14 -8.45 -34.35
N LEU A 167 -30.91 -8.88 -34.08
CA LEU A 167 -30.27 -8.61 -32.80
C LEU A 167 -30.03 -7.11 -32.61
N LEU A 168 -29.60 -6.41 -33.66
CA LEU A 168 -29.39 -4.96 -33.62
C LEU A 168 -30.70 -4.20 -33.43
N SER A 169 -31.78 -4.57 -34.12
CA SER A 169 -33.10 -3.94 -33.93
C SER A 169 -33.63 -4.20 -32.51
N PHE A 170 -33.41 -5.40 -31.97
CA PHE A 170 -33.74 -5.71 -30.59
C PHE A 170 -32.96 -4.84 -29.59
N ILE A 171 -31.66 -4.61 -29.81
CA ILE A 171 -30.84 -3.74 -28.96
C ILE A 171 -31.34 -2.29 -29.02
N GLU A 172 -31.65 -1.80 -30.22
CA GLU A 172 -32.14 -0.43 -30.43
C GLU A 172 -33.51 -0.21 -29.81
N GLU A 173 -34.42 -1.18 -29.89
CA GLU A 173 -35.75 -1.10 -29.28
C GLU A 173 -35.68 -1.20 -27.76
N HIS A 174 -34.95 -2.21 -27.23
CA HIS A 174 -34.91 -2.45 -25.79
C HIS A 174 -34.15 -1.37 -25.02
N HIS A 175 -33.13 -0.75 -25.64
CA HIS A 175 -32.36 0.33 -25.03
C HIS A 175 -32.67 1.70 -25.63
N ALA A 176 -33.80 1.86 -26.33
CA ALA A 176 -34.15 3.10 -27.04
C ALA A 176 -34.07 4.34 -26.15
N ASP A 177 -34.59 4.26 -24.93
CA ASP A 177 -34.59 5.37 -23.96
C ASP A 177 -33.16 5.68 -23.49
N ALA A 178 -32.39 4.65 -23.14
CA ALA A 178 -31.00 4.80 -22.71
C ALA A 178 -30.08 5.30 -23.84
N ILE A 179 -30.35 4.95 -25.10
CA ILE A 179 -29.63 5.47 -26.26
C ILE A 179 -29.97 6.95 -26.47
N LYS A 180 -31.27 7.29 -26.58
CA LYS A 180 -31.71 8.66 -26.89
C LYS A 180 -31.33 9.65 -25.78
N GLU A 181 -31.65 9.33 -24.54
CA GLU A 181 -31.38 10.22 -23.42
C GLU A 181 -29.88 10.21 -23.07
N GLY A 182 -29.25 9.03 -23.08
CA GLY A 182 -27.82 8.90 -22.83
C GLY A 182 -26.97 9.68 -23.84
N ASP A 183 -27.24 9.52 -25.14
CA ASP A 183 -26.45 10.20 -26.18
C ASP A 183 -26.70 11.72 -26.18
N ASN A 184 -27.95 12.19 -25.95
CA ASN A 184 -28.25 13.63 -25.80
C ASN A 184 -27.53 14.26 -24.60
N LEU A 185 -27.52 13.59 -23.45
CA LEU A 185 -26.80 14.08 -22.26
C LEU A 185 -25.28 14.09 -22.48
N ARG A 186 -24.73 13.06 -23.14
CA ARG A 186 -23.29 12.94 -23.41
C ARG A 186 -22.77 14.01 -24.35
N GLU A 187 -23.54 14.40 -25.37
CA GLU A 187 -23.17 15.51 -26.27
C GLU A 187 -22.97 16.83 -25.50
N GLN A 188 -23.63 16.99 -24.35
CA GLN A 188 -23.48 18.13 -23.46
C GLN A 188 -22.50 17.89 -22.30
N GLY A 189 -21.84 16.72 -22.24
CA GLY A 189 -20.94 16.34 -21.16
C GLY A 189 -21.64 16.02 -19.83
N LEU A 190 -22.93 15.70 -19.87
CA LEU A 190 -23.79 15.39 -18.73
C LEU A 190 -24.13 13.89 -18.68
N VAL A 191 -24.52 13.41 -17.49
CA VAL A 191 -25.05 12.06 -17.29
C VAL A 191 -26.09 12.06 -16.17
N SER A 192 -27.12 11.23 -16.29
CA SER A 192 -28.09 10.96 -15.23
C SER A 192 -27.71 9.69 -14.46
N TYR A 193 -28.21 9.53 -13.24
CA TYR A 193 -27.89 8.36 -12.41
C TYR A 193 -28.30 7.03 -13.07
N ASP A 194 -29.48 6.99 -13.68
CA ASP A 194 -30.02 5.81 -14.34
C ASP A 194 -29.21 5.40 -15.58
N HIS A 195 -28.50 6.35 -16.19
CA HIS A 195 -27.66 6.13 -17.36
C HIS A 195 -26.17 6.02 -17.03
N LEU A 196 -25.75 6.01 -15.76
CA LEU A 196 -24.33 5.87 -15.40
C LEU A 196 -23.69 4.60 -15.96
N TRP A 197 -24.40 3.47 -15.91
CA TRP A 197 -23.88 2.21 -16.45
C TRP A 197 -23.48 2.34 -17.93
N THR A 198 -24.12 3.23 -18.69
CA THR A 198 -23.86 3.37 -20.13
C THR A 198 -22.42 3.85 -20.41
N ILE A 199 -21.82 4.65 -19.51
CA ILE A 199 -20.47 5.21 -19.66
C ILE A 199 -19.39 4.29 -19.08
N PHE A 200 -19.75 3.38 -18.18
CA PHE A 200 -18.84 2.46 -17.49
C PHE A 200 -18.83 1.06 -18.13
N ARG A 201 -18.21 0.94 -19.31
CA ARG A 201 -17.97 -0.37 -19.95
C ARG A 201 -16.87 -1.15 -19.20
N PRO A 202 -17.10 -2.39 -18.75
CA PRO A 202 -16.04 -3.22 -18.18
C PRO A 202 -14.84 -3.36 -19.13
N GLY A 203 -13.63 -3.32 -18.56
CA GLY A 203 -12.36 -3.27 -19.27
C GLY A 203 -11.84 -1.85 -19.55
N THR A 204 -12.66 -0.81 -19.39
CA THR A 204 -12.22 0.58 -19.59
C THR A 204 -11.39 1.11 -18.42
N LEU A 205 -10.57 2.11 -18.72
CA LEU A 205 -9.81 2.86 -17.72
C LEU A 205 -10.70 3.89 -17.04
N VAL A 206 -10.71 3.90 -15.72
CA VAL A 206 -11.49 4.80 -14.88
C VAL A 206 -10.53 5.68 -14.10
N TYR A 207 -10.65 6.99 -14.28
CA TYR A 207 -10.02 7.99 -13.44
C TYR A 207 -10.81 8.14 -12.14
N GLY A 208 -10.11 8.17 -11.02
CA GLY A 208 -10.70 8.39 -9.70
C GLY A 208 -9.65 8.82 -8.68
N SER A 209 -10.05 8.88 -7.41
CA SER A 209 -9.15 9.22 -6.31
C SER A 209 -9.00 8.06 -5.33
N ARG A 210 -7.78 7.82 -4.88
CA ARG A 210 -7.47 6.90 -3.77
C ARG A 210 -6.66 7.65 -2.73
N SER A 211 -7.20 7.71 -1.50
CA SER A 211 -6.59 8.46 -0.40
C SER A 211 -6.27 9.92 -0.75
N GLY A 212 -7.13 10.57 -1.55
CA GLY A 212 -6.94 11.95 -1.98
C GLY A 212 -5.99 12.14 -3.18
N GLN A 213 -5.38 11.06 -3.69
CA GLN A 213 -4.50 11.12 -4.87
C GLN A 213 -5.20 10.61 -6.12
N ALA A 214 -5.00 11.33 -7.22
CA ALA A 214 -5.48 10.93 -8.55
C ALA A 214 -4.88 9.57 -8.96
N CYS A 215 -5.73 8.66 -9.44
CA CYS A 215 -5.33 7.33 -9.90
C CYS A 215 -6.18 6.92 -11.10
N VAL A 216 -5.62 6.01 -11.91
CA VAL A 216 -6.38 5.31 -12.94
C VAL A 216 -6.50 3.85 -12.54
N PHE A 217 -7.68 3.29 -12.80
CA PHE A 217 -8.04 1.92 -12.51
C PHE A 217 -8.56 1.23 -13.76
N GLN A 218 -8.47 -0.09 -13.83
CA GLN A 218 -9.20 -0.86 -14.83
C GLN A 218 -10.54 -1.32 -14.24
N LEU A 219 -11.65 -1.00 -14.90
CA LEU A 219 -12.98 -1.42 -14.46
C LEU A 219 -13.17 -2.91 -14.70
N THR A 220 -13.45 -3.68 -13.65
CA THR A 220 -13.73 -5.12 -13.78
C THR A 220 -15.21 -5.40 -13.85
N ASN A 221 -16.02 -4.75 -13.01
CA ASN A 221 -17.48 -4.89 -13.01
C ASN A 221 -18.13 -3.67 -12.33
N TYR A 222 -19.44 -3.53 -12.44
CA TYR A 222 -20.23 -2.57 -11.67
C TYR A 222 -21.52 -3.20 -11.15
N ALA A 223 -22.07 -2.65 -10.06
CA ALA A 223 -23.35 -3.06 -9.52
C ALA A 223 -24.08 -1.86 -8.89
N TYR A 224 -25.37 -1.73 -9.19
CA TYR A 224 -26.22 -0.78 -8.47
C TYR A 224 -26.53 -1.33 -7.08
N GLN A 225 -26.11 -0.61 -6.06
CA GLN A 225 -26.47 -0.91 -4.68
C GLN A 225 -27.75 -0.16 -4.32
N CYS A 226 -28.69 -0.90 -3.73
CA CYS A 226 -29.93 -0.37 -3.18
C CYS A 226 -29.89 -0.52 -1.65
N GLY A 227 -30.37 0.46 -0.90
CA GLY A 227 -30.37 0.41 0.57
C GLY A 227 -30.20 1.78 1.22
N GLN A 228 -29.49 1.84 2.35
CA GLN A 228 -29.27 3.09 3.09
C GLN A 228 -28.35 4.08 2.35
N CYS A 229 -27.41 3.59 1.54
CA CYS A 229 -26.55 4.40 0.68
C CYS A 229 -26.67 3.92 -0.77
N PRO A 230 -27.74 4.32 -1.50
CA PRO A 230 -27.91 3.92 -2.89
C PRO A 230 -26.84 4.55 -3.78
N GLY A 231 -26.28 3.78 -4.70
CA GLY A 231 -25.23 4.24 -5.59
C GLY A 231 -24.76 3.17 -6.57
N LEU A 232 -24.00 3.60 -7.57
CA LEU A 232 -23.30 2.69 -8.47
C LEU A 232 -21.94 2.31 -7.88
N GLN A 233 -21.78 1.06 -7.48
CA GLN A 233 -20.50 0.53 -7.03
C GLN A 233 -19.69 0.04 -8.23
N LEU A 234 -18.52 0.64 -8.44
CA LEU A 234 -17.54 0.21 -9.42
C LEU A 234 -16.52 -0.72 -8.75
N SER A 235 -16.34 -1.92 -9.28
CA SER A 235 -15.25 -2.82 -8.94
C SER A 235 -14.06 -2.55 -9.85
N LEU A 236 -12.94 -2.18 -9.25
CA LEU A 236 -11.80 -1.60 -9.93
C LEU A 236 -10.55 -2.43 -9.64
N GLU A 237 -9.65 -2.50 -10.60
CA GLU A 237 -8.36 -3.16 -10.49
C GLU A 237 -7.23 -2.13 -10.62
N TYR A 238 -6.17 -2.30 -9.85
CA TYR A 238 -4.94 -1.50 -9.89
C TYR A 238 -3.71 -2.36 -9.62
N THR A 239 -2.53 -1.84 -9.94
CA THR A 239 -1.24 -2.50 -9.71
C THR A 239 -0.69 -2.14 -8.33
N ASP A 240 -0.29 -3.14 -7.56
CA ASP A 240 0.36 -2.99 -6.26
C ASP A 240 1.57 -3.94 -6.14
N TYR A 241 2.34 -3.81 -5.06
CA TYR A 241 3.54 -4.60 -4.77
C TYR A 241 3.41 -5.20 -3.37
N ASP A 242 3.54 -6.52 -3.23
CA ASP A 242 3.41 -7.23 -1.95
C ASP A 242 4.74 -7.48 -1.22
N GLY A 243 5.84 -6.90 -1.71
CA GLY A 243 7.18 -7.14 -1.17
C GLY A 243 7.93 -8.29 -1.85
N ASN A 244 7.26 -9.11 -2.68
CA ASN A 244 7.91 -10.15 -3.47
C ASN A 244 7.69 -9.92 -4.97
N ASP A 245 6.46 -9.70 -5.42
CA ASP A 245 6.11 -9.52 -6.83
C ASP A 245 5.16 -8.34 -7.05
N PHE A 246 5.15 -7.84 -8.29
CA PHE A 246 4.13 -6.90 -8.74
C PHE A 246 2.89 -7.67 -9.21
N GLY A 247 1.72 -7.11 -8.94
CA GLY A 247 0.49 -7.70 -9.44
C GLY A 247 -0.75 -6.86 -9.18
N LYS A 248 -1.89 -7.48 -9.43
CA LYS A 248 -3.20 -6.84 -9.44
C LYS A 248 -3.84 -6.89 -8.06
N ARG A 249 -4.48 -5.78 -7.69
CA ARG A 249 -5.32 -5.64 -6.51
C ARG A 249 -6.63 -4.99 -6.87
N TYR A 250 -7.62 -5.19 -6.01
CA TYR A 250 -8.97 -4.69 -6.22
C TYR A 250 -9.29 -3.55 -5.27
N ASN A 251 -10.03 -2.58 -5.79
CA ASN A 251 -10.61 -1.47 -5.06
C ASN A 251 -12.09 -1.33 -5.44
N SER A 252 -12.86 -0.60 -4.66
CA SER A 252 -14.21 -0.22 -5.06
C SER A 252 -14.45 1.26 -4.84
N ILE A 253 -15.01 1.92 -5.85
CA ILE A 253 -15.47 3.31 -5.73
C ILE A 253 -16.98 3.30 -5.87
N MET A 254 -17.68 3.97 -4.94
CA MET A 254 -19.12 4.16 -5.01
C MET A 254 -19.40 5.56 -5.55
N ILE A 255 -20.20 5.63 -6.62
CA ILE A 255 -20.80 6.88 -7.09
C ILE A 255 -22.16 7.01 -6.40
N PRO A 256 -22.34 7.96 -5.47
CA PRO A 256 -23.61 8.12 -4.77
C PRO A 256 -24.75 8.47 -5.72
N MET A 257 -25.97 8.06 -5.40
CA MET A 257 -27.15 8.48 -6.15
C MET A 257 -27.29 10.00 -6.14
N PHE A 258 -27.57 10.57 -7.30
CA PHE A 258 -27.85 11.99 -7.50
C PHE A 258 -29.11 12.18 -8.32
N SER A 259 -29.74 13.35 -8.20
CA SER A 259 -30.94 13.71 -8.94
C SER A 259 -30.61 14.57 -10.17
N GLY A 260 -31.37 14.37 -11.25
CA GLY A 260 -31.18 15.10 -12.50
C GLY A 260 -29.91 14.70 -13.25
N ALA A 261 -29.48 15.60 -14.16
CA ALA A 261 -28.26 15.43 -14.93
C ALA A 261 -27.09 16.18 -14.26
N GLN A 262 -25.95 15.53 -14.15
CA GLN A 262 -24.72 16.11 -13.61
C GLN A 262 -23.58 16.08 -14.63
N PRO A 263 -22.63 17.03 -14.58
CA PRO A 263 -21.42 16.96 -15.40
C PRO A 263 -20.61 15.70 -15.10
N ILE A 264 -20.18 14.99 -16.13
CA ILE A 264 -19.35 13.77 -15.98
C ILE A 264 -18.05 14.10 -15.24
N ALA A 265 -17.47 15.28 -15.48
CA ALA A 265 -16.26 15.76 -14.82
C ALA A 265 -16.44 16.06 -13.32
N ALA A 266 -17.68 16.17 -12.82
CA ALA A 266 -17.95 16.41 -11.40
C ALA A 266 -18.09 15.10 -10.59
N LEU A 267 -18.12 13.94 -11.27
CA LEU A 267 -18.20 12.64 -10.60
C LEU A 267 -16.89 12.32 -9.88
N ASN A 268 -16.98 11.58 -8.78
CA ASN A 268 -15.82 11.10 -8.02
C ASN A 268 -15.03 10.00 -8.75
N ALA A 269 -15.62 9.41 -9.79
CA ALA A 269 -14.97 8.54 -10.76
C ALA A 269 -15.58 8.76 -12.14
N LEU A 270 -14.76 8.73 -13.19
CA LEU A 270 -15.21 8.83 -14.59
C LEU A 270 -14.30 8.02 -15.53
N PRO A 271 -14.79 7.59 -16.69
CA PRO A 271 -13.93 6.99 -17.72
C PRO A 271 -12.81 7.95 -18.14
N LEU A 272 -11.57 7.48 -18.23
CA LEU A 272 -10.41 8.30 -18.57
C LEU A 272 -10.58 8.99 -19.93
N SER A 273 -11.24 8.33 -20.90
CA SER A 273 -11.53 8.89 -22.22
C SER A 273 -12.45 10.12 -22.19
N MET A 274 -13.19 10.32 -21.11
CA MET A 274 -14.11 11.44 -20.90
C MET A 274 -13.53 12.50 -19.95
N HIS A 275 -12.26 12.37 -19.55
CA HIS A 275 -11.57 13.36 -18.74
C HIS A 275 -11.24 14.61 -19.60
N PRO A 276 -11.27 15.84 -19.03
CA PRO A 276 -10.93 17.06 -19.78
C PRO A 276 -9.50 17.06 -20.37
N ASP A 277 -8.57 16.38 -19.71
CA ASP A 277 -7.18 16.23 -20.15
C ASP A 277 -6.70 14.79 -19.91
N PRO A 278 -6.98 13.84 -20.82
CA PRO A 278 -6.65 12.43 -20.63
C PRO A 278 -5.15 12.16 -20.79
N GLU A 279 -4.49 12.82 -21.75
CA GLU A 279 -3.08 12.62 -22.05
C GLU A 279 -2.18 13.19 -20.94
N GLY A 280 -2.48 14.39 -20.43
CA GLY A 280 -1.71 14.98 -19.32
C GLY A 280 -1.78 14.13 -18.06
N VAL A 281 -2.97 13.62 -17.73
CA VAL A 281 -3.14 12.67 -16.61
C VAL A 281 -2.34 11.39 -16.84
N ARG A 282 -2.37 10.82 -18.05
CA ARG A 282 -1.62 9.61 -18.38
C ARG A 282 -0.11 9.80 -18.20
N THR A 283 0.45 10.91 -18.68
CA THR A 283 1.88 11.22 -18.51
C THR A 283 2.28 11.32 -17.04
N ILE A 284 1.54 12.12 -16.25
CA ILE A 284 1.83 12.32 -14.82
C ILE A 284 1.77 11.00 -14.04
N LEU A 285 0.75 10.18 -14.32
CA LEU A 285 0.55 8.92 -13.62
C LEU A 285 1.59 7.86 -14.03
N ILE A 286 2.01 7.81 -15.29
CA ILE A 286 3.11 6.95 -15.72
C ILE A 286 4.41 7.36 -15.03
N GLU A 287 4.76 8.64 -15.00
CA GLU A 287 5.97 9.13 -14.32
C GLU A 287 5.97 8.79 -12.83
N ARG A 288 4.83 8.98 -12.15
CA ARG A 288 4.66 8.57 -10.74
C ARG A 288 4.78 7.05 -10.59
N GLY A 289 4.15 6.29 -11.47
CA GLY A 289 4.20 4.83 -11.44
C GLY A 289 5.63 4.30 -11.65
N ARG A 290 6.44 4.93 -12.52
CA ARG A 290 7.86 4.58 -12.69
C ARG A 290 8.68 4.86 -11.43
N ARG A 291 8.39 5.96 -10.74
CA ARG A 291 8.97 6.23 -9.41
C ARG A 291 8.52 5.20 -8.38
N TRP A 292 7.25 4.78 -8.40
CA TRP A 292 6.72 3.73 -7.53
C TRP A 292 7.40 2.38 -7.78
N GLU A 293 7.57 1.99 -9.04
CA GLU A 293 8.29 0.79 -9.47
C GLU A 293 9.75 0.79 -8.97
N ALA A 294 10.44 1.93 -9.10
CA ALA A 294 11.82 2.10 -8.61
C ALA A 294 11.94 2.02 -7.07
N LEU A 295 10.83 2.15 -6.34
CA LEU A 295 10.78 2.01 -4.88
C LEU A 295 10.51 0.57 -4.41
N ALA A 296 10.40 -0.40 -5.33
CA ALA A 296 10.32 -1.81 -4.98
C ALA A 296 11.59 -2.29 -4.27
N GLY A 297 11.44 -3.25 -3.36
CA GLY A 297 12.50 -3.67 -2.46
C GLY A 297 12.74 -2.71 -1.29
N GLN A 298 14.00 -2.57 -0.87
CA GLN A 298 14.41 -1.75 0.26
C GLN A 298 14.95 -0.39 -0.21
N ASN A 299 14.23 0.68 0.12
CA ASN A 299 14.57 2.03 -0.32
C ASN A 299 14.57 3.01 0.86
N PHE A 300 15.75 3.51 1.23
CA PHE A 300 15.88 4.55 2.24
C PHE A 300 15.72 5.93 1.60
N ARG A 301 14.68 6.68 2.01
CA ARG A 301 14.27 7.96 1.39
C ARG A 301 14.01 9.03 2.44
N GLU A 302 14.05 10.28 2.01
CA GLU A 302 13.55 11.41 2.77
C GLU A 302 12.07 11.64 2.43
N TYR A 303 11.26 11.89 3.45
CA TYR A 303 9.82 12.07 3.32
C TYR A 303 9.36 13.33 4.02
N LYS A 304 8.55 14.12 3.30
CA LYS A 304 7.95 15.34 3.83
C LYS A 304 6.49 15.45 3.45
N GLY A 305 5.61 15.21 4.41
CA GLY A 305 4.17 15.36 4.24
C GLY A 305 3.35 14.43 5.12
N VAL A 306 2.08 14.23 4.74
CA VAL A 306 1.16 13.38 5.49
C VAL A 306 1.37 11.92 5.09
N ALA A 307 1.59 11.05 6.06
CA ALA A 307 1.57 9.59 5.91
C ALA A 307 0.31 9.01 6.58
N MET A 308 -0.13 7.84 6.14
CA MET A 308 -1.33 7.19 6.66
C MET A 308 -0.94 5.96 7.50
N GLY A 309 -1.51 5.86 8.70
CA GLY A 309 -1.39 4.68 9.54
C GLY A 309 -2.66 3.83 9.51
N GLU A 310 -2.71 2.87 10.43
CA GLU A 310 -3.87 2.00 10.59
C GLU A 310 -5.16 2.80 10.85
N ARG A 311 -6.29 2.29 10.33
CA ARG A 311 -7.64 2.83 10.54
C ARG A 311 -7.81 4.28 10.09
N GLY A 312 -6.98 4.76 9.16
CA GLY A 312 -7.07 6.12 8.60
C GLY A 312 -6.44 7.21 9.48
N SER A 313 -5.61 6.83 10.46
CA SER A 313 -4.84 7.80 11.24
C SER A 313 -3.85 8.54 10.34
N LEU A 314 -3.74 9.86 10.48
CA LEU A 314 -2.84 10.69 9.67
C LEU A 314 -1.66 11.17 10.52
N TYR A 315 -0.45 11.07 9.98
CA TYR A 315 0.80 11.49 10.62
C TYR A 315 1.52 12.49 9.73
N ASN A 316 1.92 13.64 10.28
CA ASN A 316 2.76 14.58 9.55
C ASN A 316 4.24 14.21 9.78
N ILE A 317 4.90 13.73 8.74
CA ILE A 317 6.27 13.24 8.80
C ILE A 317 7.17 14.25 8.08
N ASP A 318 8.23 14.67 8.76
CA ASP A 318 9.35 15.43 8.21
C ASP A 318 10.63 14.72 8.64
N GLY A 319 11.14 13.82 7.79
CA GLY A 319 12.31 13.02 8.13
C GLY A 319 12.52 11.81 7.23
N ARG A 320 13.49 10.97 7.62
CA ARG A 320 13.90 9.80 6.84
C ARG A 320 13.02 8.58 7.12
N VAL A 321 12.70 7.84 6.07
CA VAL A 321 11.81 6.67 6.11
C VAL A 321 12.43 5.52 5.32
N MET A 322 12.16 4.29 5.77
CA MET A 322 12.57 3.08 5.04
C MET A 322 11.37 2.50 4.32
N ILE A 323 11.35 2.55 3.00
CA ILE A 323 10.31 1.90 2.18
C ILE A 323 10.73 0.44 2.02
N ASP A 324 9.90 -0.47 2.55
CA ASP A 324 10.15 -1.91 2.54
C ASP A 324 8.85 -2.66 2.83
N CYS A 325 8.16 -3.06 1.76
CA CYS A 325 6.89 -3.79 1.88
C CYS A 325 7.07 -5.22 2.40
N LYS A 326 8.22 -5.85 2.13
CA LYS A 326 8.50 -7.22 2.55
C LYS A 326 8.66 -7.30 4.07
N THR A 327 9.44 -6.38 4.64
CA THR A 327 9.60 -6.30 6.10
C THR A 327 8.32 -5.83 6.77
N PHE A 328 7.54 -4.95 6.15
CA PHE A 328 6.20 -4.61 6.62
C PHE A 328 5.31 -5.84 6.78
N HIS A 329 5.21 -6.69 5.75
CA HIS A 329 4.41 -7.93 5.82
C HIS A 329 4.92 -8.94 6.85
N ARG A 330 6.25 -9.02 7.04
CA ARG A 330 6.86 -9.90 8.06
C ARG A 330 6.51 -9.47 9.48
N ILE A 331 6.51 -8.17 9.75
CA ILE A 331 6.34 -7.61 11.11
C ILE A 331 4.88 -7.33 11.44
N GLU A 332 4.08 -6.91 10.47
CA GLU A 332 2.65 -6.60 10.61
C GLU A 332 1.79 -7.57 9.77
N PRO A 333 1.78 -8.88 10.11
CA PRO A 333 1.13 -9.91 9.28
C PRO A 333 -0.38 -9.70 9.13
N ASN A 334 -1.02 -9.06 10.12
CA ASN A 334 -2.45 -8.74 10.07
C ASN A 334 -2.82 -7.69 9.00
N LEU A 335 -1.84 -6.90 8.56
CA LEU A 335 -2.01 -5.89 7.51
C LEU A 335 -1.40 -6.33 6.17
N SER A 336 -0.86 -7.55 6.12
CA SER A 336 -0.28 -8.10 4.91
C SER A 336 -1.34 -8.39 3.85
N PHE A 337 -0.94 -8.31 2.59
CA PHE A 337 -1.78 -8.63 1.45
C PHE A 337 -0.96 -9.32 0.37
N ASN A 338 -1.66 -10.06 -0.49
CA ASN A 338 -1.07 -10.67 -1.68
C ASN A 338 -1.59 -9.96 -2.93
N VAL A 339 -0.78 -10.00 -3.99
CA VAL A 339 -1.20 -9.55 -5.32
C VAL A 339 -1.62 -10.73 -6.18
N SER A 340 -2.52 -10.49 -7.14
CA SER A 340 -2.85 -11.48 -8.16
C SER A 340 -1.90 -11.31 -9.36
N ASN A 341 -1.30 -12.40 -9.83
CA ASN A 341 -0.36 -12.34 -10.95
C ASN A 341 -1.00 -11.71 -12.20
N PHE A 342 -0.20 -10.99 -12.98
CA PHE A 342 -0.62 -10.55 -14.30
C PHE A 342 -0.92 -11.76 -15.21
N PRO A 343 -1.92 -11.67 -16.09
CA PRO A 343 -2.20 -12.74 -17.05
C PRO A 343 -0.96 -12.95 -17.95
N VAL A 344 -0.45 -14.18 -17.96
CA VAL A 344 0.71 -14.57 -18.75
C VAL A 344 0.28 -14.71 -20.21
N ALA A 345 0.96 -14.03 -21.13
CA ALA A 345 0.73 -14.20 -22.57
C ALA A 345 0.95 -15.68 -22.97
N PRO A 346 0.21 -16.24 -23.95
CA PRO A 346 0.38 -17.63 -24.37
C PRO A 346 1.83 -17.85 -24.86
N GLY A 347 2.59 -18.66 -24.11
CA GLY A 347 4.02 -18.92 -24.34
C GLY A 347 4.96 -18.38 -23.25
N GLY A 348 4.47 -17.57 -22.31
CA GLY A 348 5.25 -17.10 -21.18
C GLY A 348 5.49 -18.20 -20.15
N SER A 349 6.72 -18.29 -19.66
CA SER A 349 7.08 -19.24 -18.60
C SER A 349 6.42 -18.79 -17.29
N LYS A 350 5.56 -19.62 -16.68
CA LYS A 350 5.07 -19.36 -15.32
C LYS A 350 6.27 -19.31 -14.39
N ARG A 351 6.49 -18.19 -13.71
CA ARG A 351 7.43 -18.12 -12.58
C ARG A 351 7.04 -19.23 -11.61
N LYS A 352 7.98 -20.10 -11.22
CA LYS A 352 7.73 -21.13 -10.22
C LYS A 352 7.25 -20.42 -8.96
N GLN A 353 6.00 -20.68 -8.57
CA GLN A 353 5.48 -20.26 -7.29
C GLN A 353 6.39 -20.91 -6.24
N HIS A 354 7.14 -20.11 -5.47
CA HIS A 354 7.77 -20.65 -4.26
C HIS A 354 6.62 -21.16 -3.40
N SER A 355 6.70 -22.44 -3.01
CA SER A 355 5.63 -23.02 -2.22
C SER A 355 5.57 -22.30 -0.87
N GLU A 356 4.38 -22.20 -0.30
CA GLU A 356 4.08 -21.63 1.03
C GLU A 356 4.88 -22.30 2.18
N TRP A 357 5.74 -23.29 1.87
CA TRP A 357 6.50 -24.12 2.80
C TRP A 357 8.02 -24.15 2.53
N ASP A 358 8.56 -23.34 1.61
CA ASP A 358 10.02 -23.25 1.43
C ASP A 358 10.66 -22.45 2.58
N LEU A 359 11.01 -23.15 3.66
CA LEU A 359 11.71 -22.63 4.85
C LEU A 359 13.20 -22.31 4.58
N VAL A 360 13.54 -21.75 3.41
CA VAL A 360 14.92 -21.37 3.08
C VAL A 360 15.03 -19.85 3.13
N THR A 361 15.73 -19.36 4.17
CA THR A 361 16.23 -17.99 4.25
C THR A 361 17.36 -17.85 3.24
N ASP A 362 17.03 -17.44 2.01
CA ASP A 362 18.05 -17.09 1.04
C ASP A 362 18.54 -15.66 1.33
N ASP A 363 19.86 -15.54 1.53
CA ASP A 363 20.57 -14.27 1.62
C ASP A 363 20.23 -13.46 0.37
N THR A 364 19.47 -12.38 0.54
CA THR A 364 18.85 -11.55 -0.51
C THR A 364 19.59 -11.57 -1.84
N PRO A 365 19.20 -12.42 -2.81
CA PRO A 365 19.43 -12.10 -4.20
C PRO A 365 18.53 -10.89 -4.47
N GLU A 366 19.07 -9.84 -5.10
CA GLU A 366 18.25 -8.77 -5.67
C GLU A 366 17.09 -9.42 -6.42
N ILE A 367 15.87 -9.20 -5.96
CA ILE A 367 14.68 -9.73 -6.64
C ILE A 367 14.68 -9.04 -8.00
N GLN A 368 15.17 -9.73 -9.02
CA GLN A 368 15.16 -9.23 -10.39
C GLN A 368 13.70 -9.27 -10.85
N LEU A 369 12.98 -8.20 -10.55
CA LEU A 369 11.60 -8.00 -10.96
C LEU A 369 11.58 -7.67 -12.44
N ASP A 370 10.68 -8.32 -13.18
CA ASP A 370 10.47 -7.96 -14.57
C ASP A 370 9.90 -6.53 -14.62
N PRO A 371 10.45 -5.65 -15.49
CA PRO A 371 9.97 -4.29 -15.59
C PRO A 371 8.52 -4.26 -16.06
N LEU A 372 7.72 -3.40 -15.44
CA LEU A 372 6.31 -3.24 -15.74
C LEU A 372 6.12 -2.52 -17.09
N THR A 373 5.06 -2.88 -17.80
CA THR A 373 4.64 -2.15 -19.01
C THR A 373 4.03 -0.79 -18.65
N ASP A 374 4.00 0.15 -19.59
CA ASP A 374 3.40 1.47 -19.36
C ASP A 374 1.94 1.38 -18.88
N ASP A 375 1.18 0.41 -19.38
CA ASP A 375 -0.22 0.20 -18.97
C ASP A 375 -0.32 -0.33 -17.54
N GLN A 376 0.60 -1.19 -17.10
CA GLN A 376 0.65 -1.67 -15.71
C GLN A 376 1.08 -0.56 -14.75
N VAL A 377 2.01 0.29 -15.18
CA VAL A 377 2.52 1.43 -14.42
C VAL A 377 1.49 2.55 -14.30
N LEU A 378 0.68 2.78 -15.34
CA LEU A 378 -0.44 3.72 -15.30
C LEU A 378 -1.44 3.38 -14.18
N LEU A 379 -1.59 2.08 -13.89
CA LEU A 379 -2.46 1.55 -12.85
C LEU A 379 -1.78 1.46 -11.48
N ALA A 380 -0.55 1.97 -11.31
CA ALA A 380 0.21 1.83 -10.07
C ALA A 380 -0.43 2.56 -8.88
N SER A 381 -0.35 1.92 -7.71
CA SER A 381 -0.72 2.52 -6.43
C SER A 381 0.04 3.84 -6.18
N PRO A 382 -0.62 4.88 -5.65
CA PRO A 382 0.05 6.12 -5.25
C PRO A 382 0.83 5.97 -3.93
N LEU A 383 0.70 4.81 -3.27
CA LEU A 383 1.22 4.53 -1.93
C LEU A 383 2.30 3.46 -1.95
N VAL A 384 3.28 3.64 -1.07
CA VAL A 384 4.32 2.67 -0.72
C VAL A 384 4.33 2.44 0.79
N ARG A 385 4.64 1.21 1.22
CA ARG A 385 4.68 0.83 2.63
C ARG A 385 6.09 0.97 3.15
N GLY A 386 6.23 1.55 4.32
CA GLY A 386 7.53 1.71 4.93
C GLY A 386 7.46 1.97 6.41
N TYR A 387 8.63 2.24 7.00
CA TYR A 387 8.81 2.54 8.40
C TYR A 387 9.29 3.98 8.60
N SER A 388 8.62 4.70 9.50
CA SER A 388 9.08 6.01 9.98
C SER A 388 9.99 5.82 11.20
N PHE A 389 11.24 6.26 11.12
CA PHE A 389 12.17 6.21 12.26
C PHE A 389 11.80 7.21 13.36
N THR A 390 11.11 8.31 13.01
CA THR A 390 10.65 9.32 13.97
C THR A 390 9.47 8.81 14.79
N GLU A 391 8.45 8.28 14.12
CA GLU A 391 7.23 7.77 14.78
C GLU A 391 7.37 6.32 15.26
N LYS A 392 8.42 5.62 14.81
CA LYS A 392 8.73 4.21 15.10
C LYS A 392 7.61 3.26 14.70
N LYS A 393 6.93 3.55 13.58
CA LYS A 393 5.77 2.79 13.08
C LYS A 393 5.85 2.55 11.58
N PHE A 394 5.21 1.48 11.15
CA PHE A 394 4.91 1.26 9.74
C PHE A 394 3.73 2.13 9.30
N LEU A 395 3.87 2.79 8.15
CA LEU A 395 2.89 3.71 7.57
C LEU A 395 2.86 3.53 6.04
N ASP A 396 1.75 3.95 5.43
CA ASP A 396 1.62 4.17 3.99
C ASP A 396 2.09 5.60 3.64
N PHE A 397 3.06 5.70 2.74
CA PHE A 397 3.66 6.95 2.28
C PHE A 397 3.25 7.24 0.83
N PHE A 398 3.02 8.52 0.51
CA PHE A 398 2.77 8.93 -0.88
C PHE A 398 4.07 9.00 -1.67
N VAL A 399 4.12 8.38 -2.85
CA VAL A 399 5.29 8.38 -3.74
C VAL A 399 5.75 9.81 -4.05
N ASP A 400 4.81 10.72 -4.28
CA ASP A 400 5.08 12.13 -4.61
C ASP A 400 5.73 12.94 -3.49
N LYS A 401 5.71 12.43 -2.26
CA LYS A 401 6.31 13.08 -1.09
C LYS A 401 7.65 12.47 -0.68
N THR A 402 8.15 11.51 -1.46
CA THR A 402 9.47 10.91 -1.28
C THR A 402 10.53 11.63 -2.10
N SER A 403 11.75 11.72 -1.55
CA SER A 403 12.91 12.29 -2.21
C SER A 403 14.19 11.52 -1.86
N PRO A 404 15.25 11.60 -2.70
CA PRO A 404 16.56 11.07 -2.36
C PRO A 404 17.12 11.77 -1.12
N ILE A 405 17.91 11.05 -0.33
CA ILE A 405 18.53 11.62 0.87
C ILE A 405 19.78 12.40 0.48
N GLU A 406 19.89 13.63 0.99
CA GLU A 406 21.11 14.42 0.96
C GLU A 406 21.99 14.08 2.16
N TRP A 407 23.03 13.27 1.91
CA TRP A 407 23.95 12.81 2.96
C TRP A 407 25.01 13.87 3.29
N ASN A 408 25.23 14.11 4.58
CA ASN A 408 26.27 15.03 5.04
C ASN A 408 27.54 14.28 5.44
N THR A 409 28.39 13.97 4.46
CA THR A 409 29.67 13.26 4.69
C THR A 409 30.69 14.09 5.49
N ALA A 410 30.54 15.42 5.53
CA ALA A 410 31.40 16.33 6.29
C ALA A 410 31.07 16.38 7.80
N CYS A 411 30.10 15.58 8.29
CA CYS A 411 29.70 15.56 9.71
C CYS A 411 30.88 15.27 10.65
N PHE A 412 31.80 14.37 10.26
CA PHE A 412 32.98 14.02 11.06
C PHE A 412 33.98 15.16 11.26
N GLU A 413 34.05 16.12 10.33
CA GLU A 413 34.90 17.31 10.48
C GLU A 413 34.36 18.24 11.56
N GLN A 414 33.02 18.33 11.65
CA GLN A 414 32.30 19.18 12.60
C GLN A 414 32.29 18.59 14.02
N LEU A 415 32.40 17.26 14.12
CA LEU A 415 32.49 16.56 15.40
C LEU A 415 33.84 16.85 16.08
N VAL A 416 33.82 17.38 17.30
CA VAL A 416 35.06 17.72 18.02
C VAL A 416 35.50 16.55 18.90
N LEU A 417 36.21 15.61 18.28
CA LEU A 417 36.85 14.45 18.91
C LEU A 417 38.36 14.40 18.61
N PRO A 418 39.18 13.78 19.49
CA PRO A 418 40.58 13.48 19.19
C PRO A 418 40.71 12.72 17.85
N SER A 419 41.70 13.09 17.03
CA SER A 419 41.90 12.51 15.70
C SER A 419 42.04 10.99 15.72
N GLN A 420 42.80 10.46 16.68
CA GLN A 420 42.98 9.01 16.86
C GLN A 420 41.66 8.27 17.13
N GLN A 421 40.76 8.85 17.90
CA GLN A 421 39.45 8.25 18.18
C GLN A 421 38.53 8.29 16.97
N LYS A 422 38.58 9.38 16.18
CA LYS A 422 37.82 9.49 14.93
C LYS A 422 38.28 8.43 13.92
N GLU A 423 39.58 8.31 13.74
CA GLU A 423 40.20 7.35 12.81
C GLU A 423 39.84 5.91 13.20
N LEU A 424 39.89 5.57 14.49
CA LEU A 424 39.48 4.26 15.00
C LEU A 424 38.01 3.94 14.66
N VAL A 425 37.09 4.88 14.94
CA VAL A 425 35.66 4.68 14.64
C VAL A 425 35.43 4.54 13.15
N GLN A 426 36.05 5.38 12.33
CA GLN A 426 35.94 5.33 10.87
C GLN A 426 36.48 4.02 10.31
N ALA A 427 37.62 3.54 10.80
CA ALA A 427 38.22 2.27 10.38
C ALA A 427 37.29 1.09 10.69
N LEU A 428 36.79 1.00 11.94
CA LEU A 428 35.92 -0.10 12.37
C LEU A 428 34.58 -0.12 11.64
N VAL A 429 33.97 1.05 11.43
CA VAL A 429 32.70 1.17 10.70
C VAL A 429 32.90 0.81 9.23
N SER A 430 33.99 1.26 8.60
CA SER A 430 34.29 0.97 7.20
C SER A 430 34.54 -0.52 6.98
N GLU A 431 35.34 -1.14 7.84
CA GLU A 431 35.64 -2.57 7.78
C GLU A 431 34.36 -3.41 7.96
N HIS A 432 33.54 -3.09 8.97
CA HIS A 432 32.28 -3.79 9.19
C HIS A 432 31.30 -3.58 8.02
N THR A 433 31.27 -2.38 7.43
CA THR A 433 30.40 -2.08 6.28
C THR A 433 30.82 -2.91 5.08
N GLN A 434 32.12 -2.98 4.78
CA GLN A 434 32.68 -3.78 3.68
C GLN A 434 32.42 -5.28 3.87
N ARG A 435 32.57 -5.80 5.09
CA ARG A 435 32.26 -7.22 5.39
C ARG A 435 30.80 -7.58 5.10
N VAL A 436 29.87 -6.65 5.33
CA VAL A 436 28.43 -6.86 5.11
C VAL A 436 28.03 -6.68 3.64
N THR A 437 28.73 -5.84 2.87
CA THR A 437 28.42 -5.61 1.44
C THR A 437 29.03 -6.66 0.51
N SER A 438 30.20 -7.21 0.84
CA SER A 438 30.95 -8.13 -0.02
C SER A 438 30.54 -9.60 0.11
N GLY A 439 29.23 -9.86 0.25
CA GLY A 439 28.64 -11.17 0.56
C GLY A 439 29.42 -12.38 0.00
N GLY A 440 29.93 -13.22 0.90
CA GLY A 440 30.37 -14.59 0.55
C GLY A 440 31.61 -14.78 -0.33
N GLY A 441 32.38 -13.73 -0.67
CA GLY A 441 33.57 -13.86 -1.54
C GLY A 441 34.91 -13.92 -0.79
N ASN A 442 35.35 -15.11 -0.39
CA ASN A 442 36.77 -15.51 -0.20
C ASN A 442 37.80 -14.44 0.27
N SER A 443 37.54 -13.75 1.37
CA SER A 443 38.60 -13.12 2.18
C SER A 443 38.21 -13.13 3.66
N ALA A 444 38.06 -14.35 4.18
CA ALA A 444 37.96 -14.58 5.62
C ALA A 444 39.36 -14.46 6.24
N SER A 445 39.74 -13.26 6.66
CA SER A 445 40.59 -13.16 7.86
C SER A 445 39.75 -13.68 9.04
N HIS A 446 39.92 -14.97 9.32
CA HIS A 446 39.28 -15.73 10.38
C HIS A 446 39.39 -15.02 11.75
N PHE A 447 38.29 -14.48 12.24
CA PHE A 447 38.02 -14.24 13.67
C PHE A 447 36.53 -14.46 13.94
N ASP A 448 35.97 -15.53 13.35
CA ASP A 448 34.66 -16.03 13.76
C ASP A 448 34.90 -16.87 15.02
N ASP A 449 34.18 -16.54 16.11
CA ASP A 449 34.23 -17.29 17.37
C ASP A 449 33.89 -18.78 17.12
N ILE A 450 34.24 -19.67 18.06
CA ILE A 450 34.08 -21.13 17.95
C ILE A 450 32.62 -21.52 17.56
N VAL A 451 31.66 -20.65 17.87
CA VAL A 451 30.25 -20.75 17.47
C VAL A 451 29.92 -19.78 16.34
N LYS A 452 29.49 -20.31 15.19
CA LYS A 452 29.01 -19.52 14.04
C LYS A 452 27.96 -18.49 14.48
N GLY A 453 28.21 -17.22 14.16
CA GLY A 453 27.27 -16.11 14.38
C GLY A 453 27.45 -15.33 15.69
N LYS A 454 28.37 -15.72 16.58
CA LYS A 454 28.71 -14.94 17.77
C LYS A 454 29.80 -13.92 17.49
N GLY A 455 29.69 -12.74 18.11
CA GLY A 455 30.76 -11.72 18.11
C GLY A 455 30.97 -10.99 16.78
N ARG A 456 30.01 -11.03 15.85
CA ARG A 456 30.12 -10.38 14.53
C ARG A 456 29.72 -8.90 14.51
N GLY A 457 28.98 -8.44 15.52
CA GLY A 457 28.52 -7.05 15.59
C GLY A 457 29.55 -6.08 16.17
N LEU A 458 29.44 -4.81 15.80
CA LEU A 458 30.29 -3.74 16.31
C LEU A 458 29.54 -2.96 17.40
N ILE A 459 29.98 -3.13 18.65
CA ILE A 459 29.36 -2.48 19.82
C ILE A 459 30.28 -1.38 20.35
N LEU A 460 29.82 -0.13 20.28
CA LEU A 460 30.49 1.04 20.82
C LEU A 460 29.70 1.62 22.00
N VAL A 461 30.42 1.99 23.05
CA VAL A 461 29.82 2.69 24.21
C VAL A 461 30.39 4.09 24.30
N LEU A 462 29.50 5.08 24.24
CA LEU A 462 29.81 6.50 24.34
C LEU A 462 29.46 6.97 25.75
N HIS A 463 30.44 7.45 26.49
CA HIS A 463 30.22 7.78 27.88
C HIS A 463 30.82 9.10 28.33
N GLY A 464 30.13 9.82 29.20
CA GLY A 464 30.57 11.13 29.70
C GLY A 464 29.40 12.03 30.08
N PRO A 465 29.65 13.29 30.45
CA PRO A 465 28.59 14.22 30.87
C PRO A 465 27.60 14.52 29.73
N PRO A 466 26.40 15.02 30.03
CA PRO A 466 25.42 15.41 29.00
C PRO A 466 25.94 16.56 28.13
N GLY A 467 25.46 16.66 26.89
CA GLY A 467 25.72 17.81 26.02
C GLY A 467 27.10 17.87 25.33
N VAL A 468 27.90 16.80 25.38
CA VAL A 468 29.26 16.74 24.80
C VAL A 468 29.36 16.09 23.41
N GLY A 469 28.23 15.79 22.76
CA GLY A 469 28.22 15.24 21.39
C GLY A 469 28.25 13.71 21.27
N LYS A 470 27.81 12.98 22.30
CA LYS A 470 27.68 11.52 22.26
C LYS A 470 26.74 11.06 21.13
N THR A 471 25.47 11.46 21.19
CA THR A 471 24.45 11.18 20.17
C THR A 471 24.91 11.61 18.76
N LEU A 472 25.51 12.79 18.65
CA LEU A 472 26.05 13.33 17.40
C LEU A 472 27.11 12.42 16.74
N THR A 473 27.85 11.65 17.54
CA THR A 473 28.86 10.72 17.00
C THR A 473 28.21 9.56 16.25
N ALA A 474 27.13 9.01 16.79
CA ALA A 474 26.36 7.96 16.11
C ALA A 474 25.66 8.52 14.86
N GLU A 475 25.14 9.75 14.93
CA GLU A 475 24.58 10.45 13.77
C GLU A 475 25.62 10.60 12.64
N CYS A 476 26.81 11.11 12.95
CA CYS A 476 27.88 11.25 11.95
C CYS A 476 28.32 9.89 11.36
N VAL A 477 28.29 8.81 12.16
CA VAL A 477 28.60 7.46 11.67
C VAL A 477 27.55 6.97 10.68
N ALA A 478 26.27 7.20 10.95
CA ALA A 478 25.18 6.87 10.03
C ALA A 478 25.28 7.68 8.73
N GLU A 479 25.58 8.99 8.81
CA GLU A 479 25.81 9.85 7.64
C GLU A 479 27.00 9.38 6.79
N PHE A 480 28.12 9.08 7.43
CA PHE A 480 29.34 8.64 6.77
C PHE A 480 29.18 7.28 6.08
N SER A 481 28.47 6.35 6.72
CA SER A 481 28.21 5.02 6.18
C SER A 481 26.98 4.94 5.26
N GLN A 482 26.28 6.06 5.05
CA GLN A 482 25.05 6.16 4.25
C GLN A 482 23.99 5.12 4.66
N ARG A 483 23.79 4.97 5.97
CA ARG A 483 22.88 3.99 6.56
C ARG A 483 21.78 4.67 7.38
N PRO A 484 20.61 4.02 7.54
CA PRO A 484 19.60 4.52 8.45
C PRO A 484 20.13 4.59 9.88
N LEU A 485 19.77 5.64 10.61
CA LEU A 485 19.99 5.74 12.05
C LEU A 485 18.69 5.39 12.77
N TYR A 486 18.71 4.29 13.54
CA TYR A 486 17.58 3.91 14.36
C TYR A 486 17.85 4.31 15.81
N ILE A 487 17.22 5.38 16.28
CA ILE A 487 17.36 5.86 17.66
C ILE A 487 16.26 5.26 18.53
N VAL A 488 16.66 4.64 19.63
CA VAL A 488 15.76 4.05 20.63
C VAL A 488 16.18 4.52 22.01
N SER A 489 15.21 4.96 22.81
CA SER A 489 15.41 5.36 24.20
C SER A 489 14.99 4.23 25.15
N SER A 490 15.39 4.35 26.41
CA SER A 490 14.94 3.44 27.47
C SER A 490 13.40 3.39 27.62
N GLY A 491 12.70 4.49 27.35
CA GLY A 491 11.24 4.54 27.37
C GLY A 491 10.57 3.74 26.24
N ASP A 492 11.20 3.66 25.07
CA ASP A 492 10.65 2.90 23.93
C ASP A 492 10.73 1.40 24.17
N LEU A 493 11.81 0.95 24.81
CA LEU A 493 12.06 -0.47 25.06
C LEU A 493 11.14 -1.05 26.15
N GLY A 494 10.61 -0.21 27.03
CA GLY A 494 9.74 -0.65 28.13
C GLY A 494 10.50 -0.91 29.43
N THR A 495 9.75 -0.99 30.53
CA THR A 495 10.30 -1.09 31.90
C THR A 495 10.22 -2.49 32.49
N ASN A 496 9.55 -3.42 31.82
CA ASN A 496 9.33 -4.80 32.24
C ASN A 496 9.99 -5.78 31.27
N SER A 497 10.42 -6.92 31.81
CA SER A 497 11.25 -7.91 31.10
C SER A 497 10.62 -8.48 29.83
N SER A 498 9.32 -8.77 29.85
CA SER A 498 8.61 -9.32 28.68
C SER A 498 8.53 -8.32 27.52
N THR A 499 8.16 -7.07 27.80
CA THR A 499 8.06 -6.06 26.74
C THR A 499 9.43 -5.64 26.23
N LEU A 500 10.44 -5.61 27.11
CA LEU A 500 11.83 -5.37 26.72
C LEU A 500 12.31 -6.44 25.74
N ASP A 501 12.11 -7.73 26.05
CA ASP A 501 12.57 -8.82 25.19
C ASP A 501 11.90 -8.75 23.81
N GLU A 502 10.59 -8.52 23.76
CA GLU A 502 9.84 -8.38 22.51
C GLU A 502 10.28 -7.16 21.68
N ARG A 503 10.30 -5.97 22.30
CA ARG A 503 10.62 -4.70 21.60
C ARG A 503 12.09 -4.61 21.21
N LEU A 504 13.01 -5.07 22.06
CA LEU A 504 14.43 -5.09 21.75
C LEU A 504 14.72 -6.09 20.62
N SER A 505 14.12 -7.28 20.67
CA SER A 505 14.28 -8.27 19.58
C SER A 505 13.74 -7.73 18.26
N ARG A 506 12.54 -7.13 18.27
CA ARG A 506 11.97 -6.46 17.08
C ARG A 506 12.87 -5.34 16.56
N THR A 507 13.40 -4.50 17.45
CA THR A 507 14.28 -3.38 17.10
C THR A 507 15.57 -3.87 16.45
N LEU A 508 16.22 -4.88 17.04
CA LEU A 508 17.48 -5.44 16.53
C LEU A 508 17.28 -6.16 15.20
N ASP A 509 16.15 -6.86 15.03
CA ASP A 509 15.78 -7.50 13.76
C ASP A 509 15.57 -6.46 12.65
N LEU A 510 14.82 -5.39 12.91
CA LEU A 510 14.66 -4.27 11.97
C LEU A 510 15.99 -3.59 11.64
N ALA A 511 16.81 -3.32 12.64
CA ALA A 511 18.13 -2.70 12.45
C ALA A 511 19.04 -3.58 11.59
N SER A 512 19.05 -4.90 11.83
CA SER A 512 19.80 -5.87 11.03
C SER A 512 19.29 -5.94 9.59
N THR A 513 17.97 -6.04 9.42
CA THR A 513 17.30 -6.16 8.10
C THR A 513 17.59 -4.97 7.20
N TRP A 514 17.64 -3.76 7.78
CA TRP A 514 17.93 -2.52 7.05
C TRP A 514 19.38 -2.09 7.10
N LYS A 515 20.26 -2.93 7.69
CA LYS A 515 21.68 -2.65 7.88
C LYS A 515 21.91 -1.29 8.59
N ALA A 516 20.97 -0.90 9.44
CA ALA A 516 20.92 0.38 10.13
C ALA A 516 21.96 0.46 11.26
N VAL A 517 22.38 1.68 11.57
CA VAL A 517 23.12 1.99 12.80
C VAL A 517 22.09 2.12 13.92
N LEU A 518 22.13 1.22 14.89
CA LEU A 518 21.26 1.27 16.06
C LEU A 518 21.90 2.13 17.14
N LEU A 519 21.15 3.11 17.66
CA LEU A 519 21.55 3.94 18.78
C LEU A 519 20.58 3.72 19.94
N ILE A 520 21.08 3.20 21.06
CA ILE A 520 20.33 3.16 22.32
C ILE A 520 20.79 4.34 23.17
N ASP A 521 19.95 5.37 23.22
CA ASP A 521 20.23 6.60 23.96
C ASP A 521 19.80 6.44 25.42
N GLU A 522 20.63 6.95 26.34
CA GLU A 522 20.41 6.89 27.79
C GLU A 522 20.22 5.46 28.30
N ALA A 523 21.13 4.57 27.91
CA ALA A 523 21.11 3.15 28.26
C ALA A 523 21.47 2.87 29.75
N ASP A 524 21.48 3.89 30.61
CA ASP A 524 21.93 3.81 32.01
C ASP A 524 21.20 2.71 32.79
N VAL A 525 19.90 2.53 32.56
CA VAL A 525 19.06 1.52 33.24
C VAL A 525 19.53 0.09 32.92
N PHE A 526 19.95 -0.16 31.67
CA PHE A 526 20.32 -1.49 31.16
C PHE A 526 21.80 -1.83 31.38
N LEU A 527 22.64 -0.83 31.62
CA LEU A 527 24.09 -1.00 31.79
C LEU A 527 24.53 -1.06 33.25
N GLU A 528 23.65 -0.76 34.20
CA GLU A 528 24.02 -0.71 35.62
C GLU A 528 24.25 -2.10 36.24
N ARG A 529 25.06 -2.13 37.30
CA ARG A 529 25.37 -3.33 38.08
C ARG A 529 24.12 -3.98 38.63
N ARG A 530 24.11 -5.30 38.53
CA ARG A 530 23.10 -6.14 39.18
C ARG A 530 23.16 -5.98 40.71
N SER A 531 21.99 -5.90 41.32
CA SER A 531 21.80 -5.74 42.78
C SER A 531 21.00 -6.90 43.34
N LEU A 532 21.36 -7.42 44.52
CA LEU A 532 20.65 -8.53 45.16
C LEU A 532 19.18 -8.21 45.49
N HIS A 533 18.84 -6.93 45.59
CA HIS A 533 17.52 -6.46 46.00
C HIS A 533 16.62 -6.04 44.82
N ASP A 534 17.13 -6.08 43.59
CA ASP A 534 16.40 -5.59 42.41
C ASP A 534 16.32 -6.68 41.32
N MET A 535 15.38 -7.61 41.52
CA MET A 535 15.17 -8.74 40.62
C MET A 535 14.68 -8.31 39.24
N GLU A 536 13.84 -7.28 39.16
CA GLU A 536 13.30 -6.77 37.91
C GLU A 536 14.42 -6.21 37.05
N ARG A 537 15.25 -5.32 37.61
CA ARG A 537 16.38 -4.77 36.88
C ARG A 537 17.40 -5.81 36.47
N ASN A 538 17.72 -6.75 37.35
CA ASN A 538 18.64 -7.84 37.03
C ASN A 538 18.15 -8.65 35.84
N SER A 539 16.83 -8.84 35.72
CA SER A 539 16.23 -9.50 34.57
C SER A 539 16.41 -8.68 33.28
N LEU A 540 16.22 -7.35 33.33
CA LEU A 540 16.45 -6.45 32.19
C LEU A 540 17.90 -6.52 31.70
N VAL A 541 18.87 -6.38 32.62
CA VAL A 541 20.31 -6.46 32.31
C VAL A 541 20.67 -7.82 31.70
N SER A 542 20.09 -8.91 32.21
CA SER A 542 20.35 -10.26 31.72
C SER A 542 19.80 -10.48 30.31
N ILE A 543 18.57 -10.02 30.03
CA ILE A 543 17.97 -10.06 28.69
C ILE A 543 18.83 -9.25 27.73
N PHE A 544 19.19 -8.03 28.11
CA PHE A 544 19.99 -7.14 27.27
C PHE A 544 21.34 -7.77 26.90
N LEU A 545 22.09 -8.32 27.87
CA LEU A 545 23.36 -9.01 27.61
C LEU A 545 23.23 -10.20 26.66
N ARG A 546 22.15 -10.98 26.80
CA ARG A 546 21.87 -12.13 25.94
C ARG A 546 21.61 -11.67 24.51
N THR A 547 20.81 -10.64 24.31
CA THR A 547 20.42 -10.19 22.96
C THR A 547 21.57 -9.50 22.23
N LEU A 548 22.46 -8.81 22.96
CA LEU A 548 23.68 -8.22 22.37
C LEU A 548 24.69 -9.26 21.84
N GLU A 549 24.72 -10.46 22.41
CA GLU A 549 25.70 -11.49 22.05
C GLU A 549 25.53 -12.01 20.61
N TYR A 550 24.29 -11.95 20.09
CA TYR A 550 23.93 -12.44 18.77
C TYR A 550 23.68 -11.31 17.76
N TYR A 551 23.82 -10.05 18.17
CA TYR A 551 23.62 -8.93 17.25
C TYR A 551 24.82 -8.81 16.29
N SER A 552 24.54 -8.75 14.99
CA SER A 552 25.52 -8.71 13.90
C SER A 552 25.62 -7.34 13.21
N GLY A 553 24.99 -6.30 13.77
CA GLY A 553 24.99 -4.94 13.24
C GLY A 553 25.90 -3.97 14.00
N ILE A 554 25.77 -2.68 13.68
CA ILE A 554 26.46 -1.59 14.38
C ILE A 554 25.54 -1.07 15.49
N LEU A 555 26.01 -1.10 16.73
CA LEU A 555 25.29 -0.62 17.91
C LEU A 555 26.11 0.45 18.63
N PHE A 556 25.49 1.61 18.83
CA PHE A 556 25.94 2.64 19.74
C PHE A 556 25.07 2.66 20.98
N MET A 557 25.70 2.75 22.15
CA MET A 557 25.01 2.99 23.42
C MET A 557 25.56 4.26 24.05
N THR A 558 24.69 5.15 24.51
CA THR A 558 25.12 6.32 25.28
C THR A 558 24.81 6.11 26.76
N THR A 559 25.71 6.59 27.61
CA THR A 559 25.52 6.54 29.07
C THR A 559 26.12 7.78 29.73
N ASN A 560 25.51 8.21 30.82
CA ASN A 560 26.07 9.24 31.69
C ASN A 560 26.74 8.63 32.94
N ARG A 561 26.49 7.35 33.25
CA ARG A 561 26.83 6.71 34.54
C ARG A 561 27.81 5.53 34.40
N VAL A 562 29.05 5.81 34.04
CA VAL A 562 30.08 4.76 33.82
C VAL A 562 30.48 4.03 35.09
N ALA A 563 30.48 4.72 36.23
CA ALA A 563 30.96 4.16 37.49
C ALA A 563 30.10 2.97 37.96
N THR A 564 28.85 2.90 37.53
CA THR A 564 27.88 1.89 37.95
C THR A 564 27.73 0.76 36.94
N PHE A 565 28.65 0.60 35.97
CA PHE A 565 28.57 -0.43 34.95
C PHE A 565 28.70 -1.86 35.49
N ASP A 566 27.86 -2.77 34.99
CA ASP A 566 28.03 -4.21 35.20
C ASP A 566 29.29 -4.71 34.48
N ASP A 567 30.13 -5.47 35.18
CA ASP A 567 31.41 -5.94 34.64
C ASP A 567 31.23 -6.90 33.46
N ALA A 568 30.05 -7.53 33.30
CA ALA A 568 29.74 -8.42 32.18
C ALA A 568 29.68 -7.71 30.81
N PHE A 569 29.54 -6.38 30.77
CA PHE A 569 29.59 -5.62 29.52
C PHE A 569 31.02 -5.43 29.00
N LYS A 570 32.03 -5.47 29.88
CA LYS A 570 33.43 -5.22 29.48
C LYS A 570 33.94 -6.20 28.43
N SER A 571 33.43 -7.44 28.43
CA SER A 571 33.80 -8.46 27.43
C SER A 571 33.02 -8.36 26.12
N ARG A 572 31.98 -7.52 26.03
CA ARG A 572 31.11 -7.37 24.85
C ARG A 572 31.28 -6.03 24.14
N ILE A 573 31.90 -5.05 24.80
CA ILE A 573 32.16 -3.73 24.23
C ILE A 573 33.47 -3.77 23.46
N HIS A 574 33.44 -3.38 22.19
CA HIS A 574 34.64 -3.33 21.35
C HIS A 574 35.40 -2.02 21.57
N VAL A 575 34.69 -0.91 21.64
CA VAL A 575 35.28 0.43 21.82
C VAL A 575 34.51 1.23 22.85
N PRO A 576 35.09 1.47 24.04
CA PRO A 576 34.60 2.48 24.96
C PRO A 576 35.18 3.86 24.60
N LEU A 577 34.33 4.81 24.20
CA LEU A 577 34.72 6.19 23.92
C LEU A 577 34.35 7.10 25.09
N LYS A 578 35.38 7.63 25.76
CA LYS A 578 35.24 8.58 26.86
C LYS A 578 35.16 10.01 26.34
N TYR A 579 34.08 10.69 26.70
CA TYR A 579 33.88 12.12 26.54
C TYR A 579 34.18 12.82 27.85
N GLY A 580 35.18 13.70 27.83
CA GLY A 580 35.45 14.63 28.93
C GLY A 580 34.69 15.94 28.78
N GLN A 581 34.91 16.86 29.72
CA GLN A 581 34.56 18.25 29.50
C GLN A 581 35.34 18.80 28.31
N LEU A 582 34.70 19.65 27.50
CA LEU A 582 35.32 20.24 26.31
C LEU A 582 36.44 21.20 26.75
N PRO A 583 37.71 20.99 26.34
CA PRO A 583 38.76 21.97 26.61
C PRO A 583 38.48 23.28 25.85
N ALA A 584 39.08 24.39 26.29
CA ALA A 584 38.87 25.70 25.67
C ALA A 584 39.13 25.70 24.16
N SER A 585 40.18 25.01 23.71
CA SER A 585 40.50 24.85 22.28
C SER A 585 39.40 24.11 21.49
N SER A 586 38.73 23.14 22.10
CA SER A 586 37.57 22.45 21.52
C SER A 586 36.33 23.35 21.51
N ARG A 587 36.09 24.13 22.58
CA ARG A 587 34.96 25.07 22.64
C ARG A 587 35.05 26.15 21.55
N VAL A 588 36.26 26.68 21.27
CA VAL A 588 36.49 27.59 20.14
C VAL A 588 36.01 26.97 18.82
N LYS A 589 36.38 25.69 18.56
CA LYS A 589 35.93 24.99 17.35
C LYS A 589 34.41 24.82 17.31
N VAL A 590 33.79 24.47 18.44
CA VAL A 590 32.34 24.34 18.55
C VAL A 590 31.63 25.67 18.26
N TRP A 591 32.12 26.78 18.83
CA TRP A 591 31.62 28.12 18.55
C TRP A 591 31.72 28.47 17.07
N LYS A 592 32.89 28.25 16.44
CA LYS A 592 33.08 28.48 15.00
C LYS A 592 32.12 27.64 14.16
N ASN A 593 31.97 26.36 14.48
CA ASN A 593 31.08 25.47 13.73
C ASN A 593 29.61 25.89 13.81
N PHE A 594 29.13 26.36 14.96
CA PHE A 594 27.75 26.83 15.10
C PHE A 594 27.53 28.20 14.47
N LEU A 595 28.49 29.12 14.62
CA LEU A 595 28.40 30.47 14.04
C LEU A 595 28.56 30.44 12.51
N ALA A 596 29.41 29.57 11.95
CA ALA A 596 29.54 29.41 10.50
C ALA A 596 28.26 28.91 9.82
N LYS A 597 27.41 28.17 10.54
CA LYS A 597 26.11 27.68 10.04
C LYS A 597 24.97 28.68 10.17
N LEU A 598 25.21 29.84 10.78
CA LEU A 598 24.18 30.83 11.02
C LEU A 598 24.10 31.83 9.87
N GLU A 599 22.96 31.84 9.22
CA GLU A 599 22.55 32.99 8.41
C GLU A 599 21.93 34.05 9.32
N VAL A 600 22.62 35.19 9.43
CA VAL A 600 22.18 36.38 10.18
C VAL A 600 22.18 37.58 9.25
N GLU A 601 21.05 38.31 9.21
CA GLU A 601 20.96 39.57 8.46
C GLU A 601 21.99 40.57 9.00
N GLY A 602 22.95 40.95 8.14
CA GLY A 602 24.05 41.85 8.48
C GLY A 602 25.39 41.16 8.81
N GLY A 603 25.41 39.84 8.98
CA GLY A 603 26.65 39.07 9.23
C GLY A 603 27.05 38.98 10.70
N ILE A 604 28.17 38.30 10.94
CA ILE A 604 28.74 38.00 12.26
C ILE A 604 30.00 38.83 12.42
N ASP A 605 30.09 39.62 13.50
CA ASP A 605 31.23 40.48 13.79
C ASP A 605 31.95 39.96 15.05
N ILE A 606 32.77 38.93 14.86
CA ILE A 606 33.53 38.26 15.92
C ILE A 606 34.93 37.94 15.39
N ASP A 607 35.94 38.42 16.09
CA ASP A 607 37.35 38.13 15.80
C ASP A 607 37.85 36.87 16.54
N GLU A 608 39.05 36.41 16.21
CA GLU A 608 39.69 35.25 16.87
C GLU A 608 39.86 35.45 18.39
N GLU A 609 39.96 36.69 18.85
CA GLU A 609 40.04 37.03 20.28
C GLU A 609 38.67 36.86 20.96
N GLY A 610 37.59 37.29 20.30
CA GLY A 610 36.22 37.12 20.75
C GLY A 610 35.85 35.64 20.90
N TYR A 611 36.27 34.79 19.96
CA TYR A 611 36.10 33.33 20.10
C TYR A 611 36.84 32.76 21.32
N ARG A 612 38.04 33.28 21.64
CA ARG A 612 38.79 32.82 22.81
C ARG A 612 38.10 33.24 24.11
N LYS A 613 37.62 34.49 24.21
CA LYS A 613 36.85 34.98 25.36
C LYS A 613 35.56 34.18 25.57
N LEU A 614 34.78 33.94 24.52
CA LEU A 614 33.57 33.09 24.60
C LEU A 614 33.89 31.64 24.99
N ALA A 615 35.09 31.16 24.65
CA ALA A 615 35.55 29.83 25.04
C ALA A 615 36.09 29.77 26.48
N GLU A 616 36.26 30.87 27.21
CA GLU A 616 36.61 30.84 28.63
C GLU A 616 35.45 30.30 29.47
N GLY A 617 34.21 30.64 29.09
CA GLY A 617 32.99 30.07 29.66
C GLY A 617 33.01 28.54 29.60
N LYS A 618 32.79 27.89 30.75
CA LYS A 618 32.86 26.42 30.89
C LYS A 618 31.59 25.72 30.39
N LEU A 619 31.12 26.10 29.21
CA LEU A 619 29.91 25.56 28.60
C LEU A 619 30.17 24.27 27.80
N ASN A 620 29.18 23.38 27.81
CA ASN A 620 29.10 22.21 26.93
C ASN A 620 28.51 22.58 25.55
N GLY A 621 28.60 21.66 24.59
CA GLY A 621 28.18 21.93 23.21
C GLY A 621 26.68 22.24 23.07
N ARG A 622 25.82 21.63 23.89
CA ARG A 622 24.37 21.90 23.89
C ARG A 622 24.08 23.31 24.41
N GLN A 623 24.74 23.73 25.49
CA GLN A 623 24.64 25.08 26.04
C GLN A 623 25.13 26.12 25.04
N ILE A 624 26.29 25.91 24.41
CA ILE A 624 26.80 26.80 23.35
C ILE A 624 25.76 26.95 22.23
N LYS A 625 25.17 25.85 21.75
CA LYS A 625 24.11 25.91 20.71
C LYS A 625 22.90 26.73 21.16
N ASN A 626 22.48 26.60 22.42
CA ASN A 626 21.37 27.36 22.98
C ASN A 626 21.70 28.86 23.06
N VAL A 627 22.90 29.21 23.56
CA VAL A 627 23.38 30.61 23.62
C VAL A 627 23.39 31.23 22.22
N VAL A 628 23.98 30.53 21.24
CA VAL A 628 24.02 30.95 19.84
C VAL A 628 22.61 31.21 19.28
N ARG A 629 21.66 30.31 19.54
CA ARG A 629 20.27 30.43 19.06
C ARG A 629 19.54 31.61 19.71
N THR A 630 19.69 31.79 21.01
CA THR A 630 19.08 32.90 21.76
C THR A 630 19.67 34.24 21.33
N ALA A 631 20.99 34.31 21.15
CA ALA A 631 21.65 35.51 20.66
C ALA A 631 21.24 35.85 19.22
N LYS A 632 21.04 34.85 18.34
CA LYS A 632 20.45 35.06 17.01
C LYS A 632 19.08 35.73 17.09
N SER A 633 18.19 35.21 17.94
CA SER A 633 16.86 35.78 18.14
C SER A 633 16.91 37.21 18.67
N LEU A 634 17.84 37.49 19.60
CA LEU A 634 18.06 38.82 20.15
C LEU A 634 18.58 39.82 19.09
N ALA A 635 19.51 39.38 18.24
CA ALA A 635 20.06 40.17 17.14
C ALA A 635 18.98 40.50 16.09
N SER A 636 18.17 39.51 15.71
CA SER A 636 17.04 39.68 14.80
C SER A 636 15.99 40.65 15.34
N TYR A 637 15.62 40.53 16.62
CA TYR A 637 14.69 41.45 17.28
C TYR A 637 15.20 42.90 17.30
N LYS A 638 16.51 43.08 17.57
CA LYS A 638 17.17 44.40 17.56
C LYS A 638 17.53 44.89 16.15
N LYS A 639 17.27 44.10 15.10
CA LYS A 639 17.63 44.37 13.69
C LYS A 639 19.08 44.82 13.51
N ARG A 640 20.01 44.17 14.24
CA ARG A 640 21.43 44.46 14.18
C ARG A 640 22.25 43.19 13.97
N LYS A 641 23.51 43.37 13.54
CA LYS A 641 24.48 42.27 13.40
C LYS A 641 24.69 41.56 14.73
N LEU A 642 25.04 40.28 14.66
CA LEU A 642 25.42 39.52 15.84
C LEU A 642 26.83 39.94 16.25
N ASP A 643 26.93 40.61 17.39
CA ASP A 643 28.19 41.06 17.99
C ASP A 643 28.62 40.15 19.16
N GLN A 644 29.89 40.26 19.54
CA GLN A 644 30.43 39.55 20.71
C GLN A 644 29.66 39.90 21.99
N GLU A 645 29.24 41.16 22.17
CA GLU A 645 28.54 41.61 23.37
C GLU A 645 27.21 40.89 23.59
N GLN A 646 26.42 40.66 22.53
CA GLN A 646 25.18 39.89 22.62
C GLN A 646 25.41 38.45 23.04
N LEU A 647 26.44 37.82 22.49
CA LEU A 647 26.78 36.43 22.82
C LEU A 647 27.27 36.33 24.27
N GLN A 648 28.08 37.28 24.71
CA GLN A 648 28.54 37.36 26.09
C GLN A 648 27.37 37.60 27.05
N GLN A 649 26.47 38.54 26.74
CA GLN A 649 25.28 38.82 27.55
C GLN A 649 24.42 37.56 27.75
N VAL A 650 24.14 36.83 26.67
CA VAL A 650 23.33 35.60 26.75
C VAL A 650 24.10 34.47 27.45
N MET A 651 25.42 34.40 27.25
CA MET A 651 26.28 33.44 27.95
C MET A 651 26.29 33.68 29.45
N ASP A 652 26.43 34.93 29.90
CA ASP A 652 26.46 35.28 31.33
C ASP A 652 25.14 34.91 32.01
N ILE A 653 24.00 35.16 31.36
CA ILE A 653 22.67 34.75 31.85
C ILE A 653 22.58 33.22 31.98
N GLN A 654 23.06 32.49 30.98
CA GLN A 654 23.05 31.02 30.99
C GLN A 654 23.98 30.45 32.08
N MET A 655 25.14 31.09 32.30
CA MET A 655 26.09 30.68 33.34
C MET A 655 25.56 30.97 34.75
N ALA A 656 24.94 32.13 34.98
CA ALA A 656 24.32 32.45 36.27
C ALA A 656 23.24 31.43 36.66
N PHE A 657 22.40 31.03 35.69
CA PHE A 657 21.40 29.99 35.90
C PHE A 657 22.01 28.62 36.25
N GLU A 658 23.16 28.27 35.67
CA GLU A 658 23.86 27.02 35.99
C GLU A 658 24.51 27.04 37.37
N GLU A 659 25.06 28.18 37.78
CA GLU A 659 25.62 28.36 39.13
C GLU A 659 24.53 28.26 40.21
N GLU A 660 23.32 28.77 39.94
CA GLU A 660 22.15 28.59 40.80
C GLU A 660 21.71 27.11 40.89
N LEU A 661 21.68 26.40 39.76
CA LEU A 661 21.32 24.98 39.68
C LEU A 661 22.32 24.05 40.38
N ASP A 662 23.61 24.36 40.26
CA ASP A 662 24.69 23.61 40.90
C ASP A 662 24.82 23.91 42.40
N GLY A 663 23.99 24.82 42.94
CA GLY A 663 23.82 25.02 44.38
C GLY A 663 24.93 25.84 45.05
N VAL A 664 25.56 26.77 44.32
CA VAL A 664 26.56 27.69 44.91
C VAL A 664 25.92 29.00 45.42
N GLY A 665 24.59 29.17 45.26
CA GLY A 665 23.88 30.43 45.49
C GLY A 665 22.96 30.51 46.72
N ASP A 666 23.14 29.70 47.76
CA ASP A 666 22.46 29.93 49.06
C ASP A 666 23.48 29.89 50.21
N GLY A 667 24.18 31.01 50.37
CA GLY A 667 25.17 31.25 51.41
C GLY A 667 25.50 32.73 51.48
N ASP A 668 24.88 33.41 52.46
CA ASP A 668 25.15 34.77 52.93
C ASP A 668 24.77 35.95 52.02
N ILE A 669 23.48 36.28 52.03
CA ILE A 669 23.07 37.70 51.98
C ILE A 669 23.34 38.27 53.37
N ASP A 670 24.57 38.72 53.58
CA ASP A 670 24.93 39.53 54.73
C ASP A 670 24.27 40.91 54.54
N MET A 671 23.22 41.17 55.31
CA MET A 671 22.61 42.50 55.42
C MET A 671 23.62 43.42 56.09
N VAL A 672 24.49 44.04 55.29
CA VAL A 672 25.28 45.19 55.73
C VAL A 672 24.38 46.43 55.62
N GLU A 673 23.98 46.92 56.78
CA GLU A 673 23.48 48.27 56.99
C GLU A 673 24.35 49.31 56.25
N ARG A 674 23.70 50.13 55.41
CA ARG A 674 23.82 51.59 55.46
C ARG A 674 22.81 52.30 54.57
#